data_AF-A0A815DXX4-F1
#
_entry.id   AF-A0A815DXX4-F1
#
_cell.length_a   1.000
_cell.length_b   1.000
_cell.length_c   1.000
_cell.angle_alpha   90.00
_cell.angle_beta   90.00
_cell.angle_gamma   90.00
#
_symmetry.space_group_name_H-M   'P 1'
#
loop_
_entity.id
_entity.type
_entity.pdbx_description
1 polymer ?
#
loop_
_entity_poly.entity_id
_entity_poly.type
_entity_poly.pdbx_seq_one_letter_code
_entity_poly.pdbx_strand_id
1 'polypeptide(L)'
;MRSFSWFRLLFRPRYKNQLWRFIPLFNKRSTFFSAVQRRIPLQTLTALPLWFIVRAATQVEDANESNRPKNLASIVEQLDMMFDKEEFQKAYEYIEQNKTNELFQSHYIRWRIARIFYKLSLITKDKQLKRKLVEEGFEQVKLALEHGNHIYAVHKWYGILLNEKGQYTSTDEQIRNAYEVLDHFEEAVRLNPQDPTSYYLLGSWYWEIAQLSGWKRRIAKLIYGELPNGTIHDALKKFLLAEEISPNFYSKNLLMIVKCYIELNSRPAAMEFAKLLLDRERITQEDEEVHQELLKLIPRIERLLPFPQQGSFTTNSALLNIQLLTRECIELLDNILWQQLTRPSLIRLIATDTLLVDNDDDRLVFHQLCEGFDSAVVQRYHPILNELKNLFNPLNPDNETIDHYISSRDRLDNEYWLLQKIDDLLHRSNFIELPRNILVEKFIVKENLSLSNVNIKINGHDYDVLKFWILGHEQIPIEQLSRWKKLFRKSYSLKTNDYLKRVILAVRLKGQDRLYLKAFRDIPLENLPQLLPIGKLQIGQFEQRLIWFTFFIATSTAVTHLITTMANFQIPGLIIGGSSLTLFLILWSLRSSYKSKINSLSNMNRLLFYKNIASNKQLLAMIIDRAEDELSKEVLIAYMITLWRQKQNVEVTTKTLELEIESWIRMKTNANISFKGDQAVEFLRKLGILLPEDPLQPGRLHVIPFKQAVGILPKVSRELSEKNEEWDLIEGYDKKYFEVDWKTVLSENKLLEKDGWH
;
A
#
# COMPACT_ATOMS: atom_id res chain seq x y z
N MET A 1 31.41 -32.84 -54.26
CA MET A 1 30.96 -34.09 -53.62
C MET A 1 30.38 -33.74 -52.25
N ARG A 2 29.10 -34.12 -52.02
CA ARG A 2 28.41 -34.49 -50.74
C ARG A 2 28.99 -33.98 -49.41
N SER A 3 28.25 -33.49 -48.42
CA SER A 3 26.81 -33.41 -48.15
C SER A 3 26.61 -32.78 -46.76
N PHE A 4 25.58 -31.92 -46.63
CA PHE A 4 24.63 -31.76 -45.50
C PHE A 4 25.17 -31.34 -44.11
N SER A 5 24.83 -30.14 -43.61
CA SER A 5 23.51 -29.68 -43.09
C SER A 5 23.22 -30.22 -41.69
N TRP A 6 23.11 -29.34 -40.69
CA TRP A 6 21.98 -29.25 -39.75
C TRP A 6 22.13 -28.01 -38.83
N PHE A 7 20.99 -27.41 -38.46
CA PHE A 7 20.77 -26.31 -37.52
C PHE A 7 21.03 -24.84 -37.95
N ARG A 8 20.17 -24.34 -38.85
CA ARG A 8 19.62 -22.97 -38.79
C ARG A 8 18.12 -23.06 -39.06
N LEU A 9 17.31 -23.11 -38.02
CA LEU A 9 15.86 -22.96 -38.13
C LEU A 9 15.28 -22.54 -36.78
N LEU A 10 14.61 -21.38 -36.81
CA LEU A 10 13.46 -20.94 -36.00
C LEU A 10 13.63 -19.53 -35.43
N PHE A 11 13.57 -18.52 -36.31
CA PHE A 11 12.94 -17.23 -36.02
C PHE A 11 12.44 -16.64 -37.33
N ARG A 12 11.13 -16.74 -37.60
CA ARG A 12 10.28 -15.67 -38.17
C ARG A 12 8.80 -16.10 -38.23
N PRO A 13 7.87 -15.16 -38.07
CA PRO A 13 6.47 -15.41 -37.75
C PRO A 13 5.62 -15.67 -39.00
N ARG A 14 4.56 -16.49 -38.88
CA ARG A 14 3.54 -16.65 -39.92
C ARG A 14 2.14 -16.50 -39.31
N TYR A 15 1.46 -15.44 -39.73
CA TYR A 15 0.02 -15.25 -39.65
C TYR A 15 -0.71 -16.41 -40.36
N LYS A 16 -1.82 -16.90 -39.79
CA LYS A 16 -2.81 -17.74 -40.47
C LYS A 16 -4.22 -17.22 -40.18
N ASN A 17 -4.83 -16.66 -41.22
CA ASN A 17 -6.28 -16.60 -41.40
C ASN A 17 -6.66 -17.67 -42.44
N GLN A 18 -7.89 -18.17 -42.30
CA GLN A 18 -8.77 -18.84 -43.28
C GLN A 18 -9.20 -20.29 -42.95
N LEU A 19 -10.49 -20.49 -43.26
CA LEU A 19 -11.38 -21.66 -43.18
C LEU A 19 -12.17 -21.67 -41.86
N TRP A 20 -13.44 -21.26 -41.81
CA TRP A 20 -14.57 -21.80 -42.58
C TRP A 20 -15.60 -20.73 -43.04
N ARG A 21 -16.16 -20.95 -44.24
CA ARG A 21 -17.39 -20.36 -44.80
C ARG A 21 -18.26 -21.50 -45.36
N PHE A 22 -19.55 -21.21 -45.55
CA PHE A 22 -20.70 -22.01 -46.04
C PHE A 22 -21.59 -22.60 -44.92
N ILE A 23 -22.93 -22.48 -44.83
CA ILE A 23 -24.04 -21.78 -45.54
C ILE A 23 -25.19 -21.68 -44.49
N PRO A 24 -26.03 -20.62 -44.50
CA PRO A 24 -27.24 -20.47 -43.67
C PRO A 24 -28.50 -21.02 -44.37
N LEU A 25 -29.60 -21.25 -43.63
CA LEU A 25 -31.02 -21.11 -44.04
C LEU A 25 -31.92 -21.91 -43.07
N PHE A 26 -32.78 -21.25 -42.29
CA PHE A 26 -34.23 -21.32 -42.47
C PHE A 26 -34.97 -20.34 -41.55
N ASN A 27 -36.12 -19.93 -42.06
CA ASN A 27 -36.84 -18.71 -41.77
C ASN A 27 -38.21 -19.07 -41.18
N LYS A 28 -38.79 -18.10 -40.45
CA LYS A 28 -40.24 -17.76 -40.37
C LYS A 28 -41.23 -18.52 -39.46
N ARG A 29 -41.98 -17.65 -38.77
CA ARG A 29 -43.45 -17.62 -38.48
C ARG A 29 -43.91 -18.50 -37.29
N SER A 30 -44.86 -18.12 -36.44
CA SER A 30 -45.97 -17.15 -36.49
C SER A 30 -46.49 -16.93 -35.05
N THR A 31 -46.63 -15.70 -34.55
CA THR A 31 -47.91 -14.97 -34.30
C THR A 31 -49.13 -15.80 -33.86
N PHE A 32 -49.67 -15.53 -32.67
CA PHE A 32 -51.11 -15.48 -32.33
C PHE A 32 -51.26 -14.63 -31.05
N PHE A 33 -51.77 -13.39 -31.14
CA PHE A 33 -53.09 -12.89 -30.64
C PHE A 33 -53.39 -13.29 -29.18
N SER A 34 -53.85 -12.43 -28.27
CA SER A 34 -54.55 -11.14 -28.32
C SER A 34 -54.55 -10.55 -26.90
N ALA A 35 -54.30 -9.24 -26.71
CA ALA A 35 -55.30 -8.23 -26.33
C ALA A 35 -56.27 -8.68 -25.22
N VAL A 36 -56.41 -7.97 -24.10
CA VAL A 36 -57.22 -6.74 -23.95
C VAL A 36 -56.80 -6.09 -22.61
N GLN A 37 -56.27 -4.86 -22.60
CA GLN A 37 -57.01 -3.60 -22.37
C GLN A 37 -57.52 -3.52 -20.90
N ARG A 38 -57.30 -2.49 -20.07
CA ARG A 38 -57.10 -1.05 -20.27
C ARG A 38 -56.81 -0.38 -18.89
N ARG A 39 -55.89 0.60 -18.88
CA ARG A 39 -55.86 1.93 -18.18
C ARG A 39 -56.39 2.04 -16.72
N ILE A 40 -55.57 2.40 -15.69
CA ILE A 40 -55.05 3.76 -15.30
C ILE A 40 -56.19 4.72 -14.86
N PRO A 41 -56.04 5.69 -13.91
CA PRO A 41 -55.17 5.95 -12.73
C PRO A 41 -55.96 6.43 -11.48
N LEU A 42 -55.28 6.76 -10.35
CA LEU A 42 -55.25 8.09 -9.67
C LEU A 42 -55.02 7.97 -8.13
N GLN A 43 -53.89 8.56 -7.70
CA GLN A 43 -53.52 9.23 -6.44
C GLN A 43 -54.41 9.12 -5.17
N THR A 44 -53.79 8.82 -4.02
CA THR A 44 -53.64 9.68 -2.79
C THR A 44 -53.11 8.82 -1.62
N LEU A 45 -51.93 9.13 -1.06
CA LEU A 45 -51.72 9.87 0.20
C LEU A 45 -52.43 9.25 1.42
N THR A 46 -51.69 8.59 2.32
CA THR A 46 -51.32 9.11 3.68
C THR A 46 -50.82 7.99 4.59
N ALA A 47 -49.67 8.25 5.22
CA ALA A 47 -49.34 8.01 6.62
C ALA A 47 -49.67 6.66 7.30
N LEU A 48 -48.58 5.98 7.70
CA LEU A 48 -48.39 5.23 8.96
C LEU A 48 -48.98 6.01 10.18
N PRO A 49 -49.12 5.45 11.42
CA PRO A 49 -48.57 4.19 11.95
C PRO A 49 -49.43 3.47 13.04
N LEU A 50 -48.85 2.36 13.56
CA LEU A 50 -48.81 1.91 14.97
C LEU A 50 -50.05 1.23 15.61
N TRP A 51 -49.91 -0.10 15.78
CA TRP A 51 -49.72 -0.71 17.11
C TRP A 51 -50.80 -0.46 18.18
N PHE A 52 -52.08 -0.64 17.86
CA PHE A 52 -53.14 -0.71 18.86
C PHE A 52 -54.36 -1.56 18.48
N ILE A 53 -54.14 -2.71 17.82
CA ILE A 53 -55.09 -3.84 17.93
C ILE A 53 -54.38 -4.98 18.66
N VAL A 54 -54.13 -4.68 19.93
CA VAL A 54 -53.72 -5.62 20.96
C VAL A 54 -54.98 -6.35 21.42
N ARG A 55 -55.01 -7.66 21.16
CA ARG A 55 -55.31 -8.67 22.20
C ARG A 55 -56.69 -8.53 22.88
N ALA A 56 -57.75 -8.93 22.18
CA ALA A 56 -58.97 -9.47 22.83
C ALA A 56 -59.94 -10.05 21.80
N ALA A 57 -59.53 -11.12 21.11
CA ALA A 57 -60.47 -12.11 20.61
C ALA A 57 -59.79 -13.47 20.78
N THR A 58 -59.73 -13.88 22.04
CA THR A 58 -59.36 -15.22 22.46
C THR A 58 -60.23 -16.25 21.77
N GLN A 59 -59.57 -17.31 21.33
CA GLN A 59 -60.06 -18.69 21.39
C GLN A 59 -61.44 -18.92 20.81
N VAL A 60 -61.48 -19.35 19.56
CA VAL A 60 -62.31 -20.45 19.03
C VAL A 60 -61.78 -20.74 17.62
N GLU A 61 -61.71 -22.02 17.28
CA GLU A 61 -61.23 -22.64 16.02
C GLU A 61 -59.74 -23.02 15.95
N ASP A 62 -59.34 -23.88 16.91
CA ASP A 62 -58.63 -25.11 16.54
C ASP A 62 -59.56 -25.97 15.66
N ALA A 63 -59.47 -25.82 14.34
CA ALA A 63 -59.78 -26.83 13.33
C ALA A 63 -59.66 -26.19 11.93
N ASN A 64 -58.78 -26.73 11.08
CA ASN A 64 -58.54 -26.39 9.66
C ASN A 64 -57.53 -25.28 9.35
N GLU A 65 -56.26 -25.49 9.71
CA GLU A 65 -55.12 -24.80 9.09
C GLU A 65 -54.47 -25.60 7.93
N SER A 66 -55.09 -26.70 7.50
CA SER A 66 -54.49 -27.66 6.56
C SER A 66 -54.64 -27.31 5.07
N ASN A 67 -55.18 -26.15 4.68
CA ASN A 67 -55.42 -25.86 3.26
C ASN A 67 -55.40 -24.37 2.86
N ARG A 68 -54.31 -23.65 3.17
CA ARG A 68 -53.94 -22.46 2.38
C ARG A 68 -52.93 -22.88 1.29
N PRO A 69 -53.06 -22.40 0.03
CA PRO A 69 -52.02 -22.60 -0.97
C PRO A 69 -50.73 -21.95 -0.45
N LYS A 70 -49.72 -22.78 -0.17
CA LYS A 70 -48.43 -22.32 0.34
C LYS A 70 -47.70 -21.56 -0.76
N ASN A 71 -47.74 -20.24 -0.71
CA ASN A 71 -46.93 -19.41 -1.59
C ASN A 71 -45.44 -19.60 -1.26
N LEU A 72 -44.54 -19.40 -2.24
CA LEU A 72 -43.09 -19.56 -2.06
C LEU A 72 -42.55 -18.86 -0.79
N ALA A 73 -43.06 -17.67 -0.50
CA ALA A 73 -42.70 -16.88 0.68
C ALA A 73 -43.03 -17.58 2.01
N SER A 74 -44.20 -18.24 2.12
CA SER A 74 -44.59 -18.92 3.37
C SER A 74 -43.75 -20.16 3.63
N ILE A 75 -43.34 -20.87 2.57
CA ILE A 75 -42.44 -22.03 2.70
C ILE A 75 -41.06 -21.57 3.15
N VAL A 76 -40.56 -20.48 2.55
CA VAL A 76 -39.28 -19.86 2.92
C VAL A 76 -39.28 -19.44 4.40
N GLU A 77 -40.31 -18.71 4.83
CA GLU A 77 -40.46 -18.25 6.22
C GLU A 77 -40.53 -19.43 7.19
N GLN A 78 -41.29 -20.47 6.87
CA GLN A 78 -41.38 -21.67 7.70
C GLN A 78 -40.03 -22.39 7.85
N LEU A 79 -39.25 -22.51 6.77
CA LEU A 79 -37.91 -23.12 6.79
C LEU A 79 -36.88 -22.25 7.53
N ASP A 80 -37.00 -20.92 7.46
CA ASP A 80 -36.18 -19.98 8.23
C ASP A 80 -36.53 -20.08 9.73
N MET A 81 -37.81 -20.05 10.09
CA MET A 81 -38.25 -20.22 11.48
C MET A 81 -37.83 -21.55 12.10
N MET A 82 -37.92 -22.66 11.36
CA MET A 82 -37.46 -23.97 11.85
C MET A 82 -35.94 -24.00 12.04
N PHE A 83 -35.19 -23.30 11.19
CA PHE A 83 -33.74 -23.19 11.32
C PHE A 83 -33.34 -22.35 12.53
N ASP A 84 -34.01 -21.22 12.75
CA ASP A 84 -33.74 -20.32 13.88
C ASP A 84 -34.08 -20.96 15.24
N LYS A 85 -35.07 -21.87 15.27
CA LYS A 85 -35.41 -22.69 16.46
C LYS A 85 -34.54 -23.94 16.63
N GLU A 86 -33.55 -24.16 15.76
CA GLU A 86 -32.70 -25.37 15.73
C GLU A 86 -33.48 -26.70 15.56
N GLU A 87 -34.69 -26.66 15.00
CA GLU A 87 -35.55 -27.83 14.79
C GLU A 87 -35.20 -28.56 13.47
N PHE A 88 -33.91 -28.85 13.25
CA PHE A 88 -33.42 -29.34 11.96
C PHE A 88 -34.04 -30.68 11.54
N GLN A 89 -34.35 -31.57 12.49
CA GLN A 89 -35.00 -32.85 12.22
C GLN A 89 -36.43 -32.67 11.69
N LYS A 90 -37.20 -31.77 12.31
CA LYS A 90 -38.56 -31.42 11.84
C LYS A 90 -38.51 -30.76 10.46
N ALA A 91 -37.50 -29.91 10.23
CA ALA A 91 -37.30 -29.28 8.94
C ALA A 91 -36.97 -30.31 7.84
N TYR A 92 -36.17 -31.34 8.15
CA TYR A 92 -35.88 -32.44 7.23
C TYR A 92 -37.13 -33.25 6.88
N GLU A 93 -37.93 -33.62 7.88
CA GLU A 93 -39.20 -34.33 7.67
C GLU A 93 -40.16 -33.50 6.82
N TYR A 94 -40.22 -32.19 7.06
CA TYR A 94 -41.01 -31.25 6.27
C TYR A 94 -40.55 -31.17 4.80
N ILE A 95 -39.23 -31.18 4.56
CA ILE A 95 -38.66 -31.18 3.20
C ILE A 95 -38.98 -32.50 2.48
N GLU A 96 -38.80 -33.64 3.15
CA GLU A 96 -39.07 -34.95 2.54
C GLU A 96 -40.56 -35.15 2.22
N GLN A 97 -41.47 -34.66 3.07
CA GLN A 97 -42.91 -34.68 2.82
C GLN A 97 -43.34 -33.85 1.59
N ASN A 98 -42.57 -32.82 1.22
CA ASN A 98 -42.90 -31.89 0.15
C ASN A 98 -41.94 -31.96 -1.06
N LYS A 99 -41.14 -33.02 -1.16
CA LYS A 99 -40.10 -33.20 -2.19
C LYS A 99 -40.64 -33.20 -3.63
N THR A 100 -41.89 -33.61 -3.81
CA THR A 100 -42.59 -33.65 -5.11
C THR A 100 -43.17 -32.31 -5.53
N ASN A 101 -43.20 -31.31 -4.65
CA ASN A 101 -43.74 -29.99 -4.94
C ASN A 101 -42.73 -29.16 -5.77
N GLU A 102 -43.18 -28.65 -6.93
CA GLU A 102 -42.35 -27.83 -7.83
C GLU A 102 -41.77 -26.58 -7.14
N LEU A 103 -42.45 -26.01 -6.15
CA LEU A 103 -41.94 -24.85 -5.41
C LEU A 103 -40.61 -25.14 -4.70
N PHE A 104 -40.41 -26.37 -4.21
CA PHE A 104 -39.16 -26.78 -3.55
C PHE A 104 -37.97 -26.86 -4.52
N GLN A 105 -38.23 -26.80 -5.83
CA GLN A 105 -37.20 -26.71 -6.86
C GLN A 105 -36.67 -25.27 -7.06
N SER A 106 -37.30 -24.28 -6.45
CA SER A 106 -36.85 -22.88 -6.50
C SER A 106 -35.46 -22.73 -5.88
N HIS A 107 -34.59 -21.94 -6.52
CA HIS A 107 -33.25 -21.65 -6.01
C HIS A 107 -33.28 -20.96 -4.64
N TYR A 108 -34.36 -20.25 -4.28
CA TYR A 108 -34.55 -19.66 -2.94
C TYR A 108 -34.78 -20.70 -1.84
N ILE A 109 -35.32 -21.87 -2.17
CA ILE A 109 -35.55 -22.97 -1.20
C ILE A 109 -34.36 -23.92 -1.18
N ARG A 110 -33.77 -24.22 -2.34
CA ARG A 110 -32.68 -25.22 -2.45
C ARG A 110 -31.48 -24.93 -1.56
N TRP A 111 -31.00 -23.68 -1.47
CA TRP A 111 -29.90 -23.37 -0.54
C TRP A 111 -30.31 -23.47 0.94
N ARG A 112 -31.59 -23.29 1.26
CA ARG A 112 -32.13 -23.51 2.61
C ARG A 112 -32.21 -24.99 2.97
N ILE A 113 -32.60 -25.84 2.01
CA ILE A 113 -32.50 -27.30 2.17
C ILE A 113 -31.05 -27.69 2.46
N ALA A 114 -30.12 -27.16 1.66
CA ALA A 114 -28.71 -27.45 1.80
C ALA A 114 -28.11 -27.05 3.16
N ARG A 115 -28.46 -25.88 3.71
CA ARG A 115 -28.00 -25.48 5.05
C ARG A 115 -28.56 -26.39 6.16
N ILE A 116 -29.80 -26.86 6.02
CA ILE A 116 -30.43 -27.76 6.99
C ILE A 116 -29.70 -29.11 6.95
N PHE A 117 -29.43 -29.63 5.76
CA PHE A 117 -28.70 -30.89 5.57
C PHE A 117 -27.28 -30.78 6.13
N TYR A 118 -26.60 -29.64 5.92
CA TYR A 118 -25.31 -29.37 6.54
C TYR A 118 -25.38 -29.37 8.07
N LYS A 119 -26.35 -28.68 8.69
CA LYS A 119 -26.50 -28.67 10.16
C LYS A 119 -26.83 -30.06 10.73
N LEU A 120 -27.69 -30.83 10.07
CA LEU A 120 -27.96 -32.23 10.44
C LEU A 120 -26.71 -33.11 10.35
N SER A 121 -25.86 -32.86 9.35
CA SER A 121 -24.59 -33.57 9.20
C SER A 121 -23.61 -33.33 10.37
N LEU A 122 -23.70 -32.17 11.03
CA LEU A 122 -22.89 -31.85 12.22
C LEU A 122 -23.42 -32.52 13.49
N ILE A 123 -24.73 -32.72 13.59
CA ILE A 123 -25.38 -33.35 14.75
C ILE A 123 -25.30 -34.89 14.67
N THR A 124 -25.27 -35.43 13.46
CA THR A 124 -25.27 -36.87 13.19
C THR A 124 -23.93 -37.52 13.53
N LYS A 125 -23.93 -38.58 14.35
CA LYS A 125 -22.73 -39.34 14.72
C LYS A 125 -22.31 -40.40 13.69
N ASP A 126 -23.25 -40.87 12.87
CA ASP A 126 -22.97 -41.85 11.81
C ASP A 126 -22.22 -41.20 10.63
N LYS A 127 -21.03 -41.71 10.35
CA LYS A 127 -20.16 -41.21 9.26
C LYS A 127 -20.76 -41.42 7.88
N GLN A 128 -21.49 -42.51 7.65
CA GLN A 128 -22.10 -42.79 6.35
C GLN A 128 -23.28 -41.85 6.08
N LEU A 129 -24.16 -41.70 7.07
CA LEU A 129 -25.27 -40.76 6.99
C LEU A 129 -24.77 -39.31 6.88
N LYS A 130 -23.72 -38.93 7.62
CA LYS A 130 -23.08 -37.61 7.51
C LYS A 130 -22.63 -37.33 6.06
N ARG A 131 -21.90 -38.27 5.45
CA ARG A 131 -21.44 -38.15 4.06
C ARG A 131 -22.61 -37.99 3.09
N LYS A 132 -23.65 -38.82 3.25
CA LYS A 132 -24.86 -38.76 2.40
C LYS A 132 -25.55 -37.40 2.49
N LEU A 133 -25.73 -36.86 3.70
CA LEU A 133 -26.35 -35.54 3.90
C LEU A 133 -25.53 -34.41 3.25
N VAL A 134 -24.20 -34.45 3.34
CA VAL A 134 -23.31 -33.47 2.70
C VAL A 134 -23.39 -33.57 1.18
N GLU A 135 -23.36 -34.79 0.62
CA GLU A 135 -23.47 -35.02 -0.82
C GLU A 135 -24.84 -34.55 -1.36
N GLU A 136 -25.94 -34.91 -0.70
CA GLU A 136 -27.28 -34.47 -1.08
C GLU A 136 -27.47 -32.95 -0.95
N GLY A 137 -26.94 -32.35 0.13
CA GLY A 137 -26.95 -30.91 0.31
C GLY A 137 -26.18 -30.18 -0.79
N PHE A 138 -25.01 -30.71 -1.16
CA PHE A 138 -24.19 -30.13 -2.23
C PHE A 138 -24.91 -30.15 -3.59
N GLU A 139 -25.58 -31.26 -3.94
CA GLU A 139 -26.36 -31.33 -5.18
C GLU A 139 -27.52 -30.30 -5.19
N GLN A 140 -28.15 -30.02 -4.04
CA GLN A 140 -29.17 -28.97 -3.96
C GLN A 140 -28.61 -27.57 -4.26
N VAL A 141 -27.44 -27.21 -3.71
CA VAL A 141 -26.85 -25.89 -3.99
C VAL A 141 -26.30 -25.80 -5.41
N LYS A 142 -25.78 -26.90 -5.96
CA LYS A 142 -25.35 -26.95 -7.36
C LYS A 142 -26.50 -26.68 -8.32
N LEU A 143 -27.67 -27.28 -8.09
CA LEU A 143 -28.88 -26.97 -8.84
C LEU A 143 -29.39 -25.53 -8.59
N ALA A 144 -29.22 -25.02 -7.37
CA ALA A 144 -29.56 -23.63 -7.06
C ALA A 144 -28.68 -22.64 -7.83
N LEU A 145 -27.40 -22.96 -8.06
CA LEU A 145 -26.43 -22.09 -8.73
C LEU A 145 -26.79 -21.84 -10.20
N GLU A 146 -27.35 -22.83 -10.90
CA GLU A 146 -27.73 -22.73 -12.32
C GLU A 146 -28.66 -21.54 -12.61
N HIS A 147 -29.57 -21.23 -11.68
CA HIS A 147 -30.57 -20.16 -11.82
C HIS A 147 -30.47 -19.07 -10.73
N GLY A 148 -29.59 -19.28 -9.73
CA GLY A 148 -29.45 -18.44 -8.53
C GLY A 148 -28.07 -17.80 -8.37
N ASN A 149 -27.27 -17.71 -9.43
CA ASN A 149 -25.92 -17.10 -9.44
C ASN A 149 -25.86 -15.62 -8.99
N HIS A 150 -27.01 -14.95 -8.85
CA HIS A 150 -27.09 -13.58 -8.34
C HIS A 150 -27.34 -13.52 -6.82
N ILE A 151 -27.51 -14.67 -6.16
CA ILE A 151 -27.87 -14.77 -4.75
C ILE A 151 -26.63 -15.16 -3.94
N TYR A 152 -26.13 -14.22 -3.12
CA TYR A 152 -24.93 -14.44 -2.31
C TYR A 152 -25.01 -15.72 -1.44
N ALA A 153 -26.19 -16.03 -0.89
CA ALA A 153 -26.40 -17.20 -0.04
C ALA A 153 -26.18 -18.52 -0.80
N VAL A 154 -26.45 -18.56 -2.11
CA VAL A 154 -26.18 -19.74 -2.95
C VAL A 154 -24.68 -19.96 -3.05
N HIS A 155 -23.89 -18.93 -3.37
CA HIS A 155 -22.43 -19.01 -3.40
C HIS A 155 -21.83 -19.38 -2.04
N LYS A 156 -22.34 -18.77 -0.97
CA LYS A 156 -21.93 -19.05 0.42
C LYS A 156 -22.11 -20.53 0.78
N TRP A 157 -23.31 -21.08 0.58
CA TRP A 157 -23.59 -22.48 0.92
C TRP A 157 -22.92 -23.46 -0.05
N TYR A 158 -22.66 -23.05 -1.29
CA TYR A 158 -21.92 -23.83 -2.27
C TYR A 158 -20.49 -24.07 -1.78
N GLY A 159 -19.79 -22.98 -1.40
CA GLY A 159 -18.43 -23.07 -0.87
C GLY A 159 -18.35 -23.87 0.44
N ILE A 160 -19.29 -23.70 1.37
CA ILE A 160 -19.33 -24.47 2.63
C ILE A 160 -19.44 -25.98 2.35
N LEU A 161 -20.40 -26.39 1.53
CA LEU A 161 -20.65 -27.80 1.25
C LEU A 161 -19.59 -28.43 0.36
N LEU A 162 -19.02 -27.68 -0.58
CA LEU A 162 -17.90 -28.15 -1.39
C LEU A 162 -16.67 -28.42 -0.52
N ASN A 163 -16.39 -27.54 0.46
CA ASN A 163 -15.29 -27.75 1.41
C ASN A 163 -15.52 -28.99 2.29
N GLU A 164 -16.72 -29.16 2.83
CA GLU A 164 -17.07 -30.34 3.65
C GLU A 164 -17.03 -31.64 2.83
N LYS A 165 -17.54 -31.61 1.59
CA LYS A 165 -17.46 -32.74 0.65
C LYS A 165 -16.01 -33.12 0.35
N GLY A 166 -15.12 -32.13 0.27
CA GLY A 166 -13.68 -32.33 0.10
C GLY A 166 -13.08 -33.28 1.14
N GLN A 167 -13.57 -33.31 2.38
CA GLN A 167 -13.06 -34.21 3.44
C GLN A 167 -13.18 -35.70 3.10
N TYR A 168 -14.08 -36.07 2.18
CA TYR A 168 -14.32 -37.45 1.74
C TYR A 168 -13.65 -37.80 0.40
N THR A 169 -12.89 -36.88 -0.19
CA THR A 169 -12.29 -37.01 -1.53
C THR A 169 -10.77 -37.18 -1.47
N SER A 170 -10.16 -37.48 -2.63
CA SER A 170 -8.70 -37.57 -2.75
C SER A 170 -8.01 -36.22 -2.48
N THR A 171 -6.73 -36.23 -2.09
CA THR A 171 -5.99 -34.99 -1.80
C THR A 171 -5.89 -34.04 -3.01
N ASP A 172 -5.86 -34.58 -4.24
CA ASP A 172 -5.82 -33.77 -5.46
C ASP A 172 -7.16 -33.08 -5.73
N GLU A 173 -8.26 -33.78 -5.46
CA GLU A 173 -9.63 -33.24 -5.56
C GLU A 173 -9.89 -32.18 -4.47
N GLN A 174 -9.41 -32.40 -3.25
CA GLN A 174 -9.42 -31.39 -2.18
C GLN A 174 -8.74 -30.08 -2.60
N ILE A 175 -7.59 -30.18 -3.27
CA ILE A 175 -6.86 -29.00 -3.75
C ILE A 175 -7.67 -28.27 -4.82
N ARG A 176 -8.28 -28.99 -5.77
CA ARG A 176 -9.13 -28.40 -6.80
C ARG A 176 -10.33 -27.68 -6.21
N ASN A 177 -11.02 -28.36 -5.29
CA ASN A 177 -12.20 -27.82 -4.61
C ASN A 177 -11.85 -26.55 -3.82
N ALA A 178 -10.64 -26.45 -3.24
CA ALA A 178 -10.24 -25.27 -2.49
C ALA A 178 -10.20 -23.98 -3.33
N TYR A 179 -9.86 -24.05 -4.63
CA TYR A 179 -9.90 -22.88 -5.51
C TYR A 179 -11.34 -22.46 -5.82
N GLU A 180 -12.18 -23.43 -6.14
CA GLU A 180 -13.60 -23.18 -6.42
C GLU A 180 -14.33 -22.63 -5.18
N VAL A 181 -14.00 -23.14 -3.99
CA VAL A 181 -14.51 -22.60 -2.72
C VAL A 181 -14.11 -21.12 -2.55
N LEU A 182 -12.87 -20.75 -2.88
CA LEU A 182 -12.43 -19.35 -2.80
C LEU A 182 -13.24 -18.46 -3.75
N ASP A 183 -13.37 -18.85 -5.01
CA ASP A 183 -14.11 -18.09 -6.02
C ASP A 183 -15.56 -17.85 -5.57
N HIS A 184 -16.22 -18.87 -5.01
CA HIS A 184 -17.56 -18.74 -4.47
C HIS A 184 -17.63 -17.84 -3.23
N PHE A 185 -16.67 -17.90 -2.30
CA PHE A 185 -16.65 -17.00 -1.15
C PHE A 185 -16.39 -15.54 -1.54
N GLU A 186 -15.49 -15.29 -2.50
CA GLU A 186 -15.26 -13.94 -3.03
C GLU A 186 -16.50 -13.40 -3.75
N GLU A 187 -17.19 -14.25 -4.51
CA GLU A 187 -18.44 -13.89 -5.18
C GLU A 187 -19.58 -13.60 -4.19
N ALA A 188 -19.69 -14.38 -3.10
CA ALA A 188 -20.66 -14.11 -2.03
C ALA A 188 -20.42 -12.73 -1.39
N VAL A 189 -19.16 -12.38 -1.12
CA VAL A 189 -18.79 -11.04 -0.61
C VAL A 189 -19.08 -9.95 -1.63
N ARG A 190 -18.84 -10.20 -2.93
CA ARG A 190 -19.13 -9.25 -4.02
C ARG A 190 -20.62 -8.95 -4.13
N LEU A 191 -21.46 -9.99 -4.04
CA LEU A 191 -22.92 -9.88 -4.14
C LEU A 191 -23.56 -9.25 -2.90
N ASN A 192 -23.01 -9.51 -1.70
CA ASN A 192 -23.46 -8.87 -0.47
C ASN A 192 -22.28 -8.46 0.44
N PRO A 193 -21.73 -7.25 0.25
CA PRO A 193 -20.62 -6.76 1.07
C PRO A 193 -20.96 -6.47 2.53
N GLN A 194 -22.24 -6.54 2.92
CA GLN A 194 -22.73 -6.30 4.27
C GLN A 194 -22.99 -7.60 5.05
N ASP A 195 -22.72 -8.77 4.48
CA ASP A 195 -22.84 -10.04 5.20
C ASP A 195 -21.54 -10.39 5.95
N PRO A 196 -21.49 -10.27 7.29
CA PRO A 196 -20.29 -10.54 8.07
C PRO A 196 -19.87 -12.02 8.01
N THR A 197 -20.83 -12.94 7.81
CA THR A 197 -20.54 -14.36 7.75
C THR A 197 -19.76 -14.77 6.51
N SER A 198 -19.95 -14.06 5.37
CA SER A 198 -19.18 -14.29 4.15
C SER A 198 -17.71 -13.88 4.33
N TYR A 199 -17.43 -12.78 5.05
CA TYR A 199 -16.06 -12.41 5.41
C TYR A 199 -15.41 -13.39 6.40
N TYR A 200 -16.18 -13.91 7.37
CA TYR A 200 -15.71 -14.98 8.25
C TYR A 200 -15.32 -16.25 7.49
N LEU A 201 -16.12 -16.67 6.50
CA LEU A 201 -15.82 -17.84 5.66
C LEU A 201 -14.56 -17.63 4.82
N LEU A 202 -14.41 -16.44 4.23
CA LEU A 202 -13.23 -16.06 3.49
C LEU A 202 -11.97 -16.02 4.39
N GLY A 203 -12.09 -15.47 5.60
CA GLY A 203 -11.03 -15.50 6.61
C GLY A 203 -10.65 -16.91 7.05
N SER A 204 -11.65 -17.79 7.22
CA SER A 204 -11.46 -19.20 7.56
C SER A 204 -10.71 -19.95 6.46
N TRP A 205 -11.06 -19.68 5.20
CA TRP A 205 -10.33 -20.22 4.05
C TRP A 205 -8.86 -19.78 4.06
N TYR A 206 -8.58 -18.48 4.26
CA TYR A 206 -7.21 -17.97 4.34
C TYR A 206 -6.43 -18.57 5.50
N TRP A 207 -7.10 -18.81 6.64
CA TRP A 207 -6.53 -19.48 7.81
C TRP A 207 -6.16 -20.93 7.50
N GLU A 208 -7.07 -21.71 6.92
CA GLU A 208 -6.84 -23.11 6.55
C GLU A 208 -5.68 -23.25 5.57
N ILE A 209 -5.69 -22.44 4.51
CA ILE A 209 -4.58 -22.36 3.57
C ILE A 209 -3.30 -21.99 4.29
N ALA A 210 -3.32 -21.02 5.21
CA ALA A 210 -2.14 -20.60 5.95
C ALA A 210 -1.48 -21.76 6.71
N GLN A 211 -2.29 -22.65 7.28
CA GLN A 211 -1.87 -23.81 8.06
C GLN A 211 -1.47 -25.04 7.22
N LEU A 212 -1.70 -25.04 5.89
CA LEU A 212 -1.31 -26.17 5.03
C LEU A 212 0.20 -26.44 5.06
N SER A 213 0.54 -27.72 5.26
CA SER A 213 1.90 -28.24 5.27
C SER A 213 2.61 -28.02 3.93
N GLY A 214 3.89 -27.63 4.00
CA GLY A 214 4.65 -27.08 2.86
C GLY A 214 4.77 -27.98 1.63
N TRP A 215 4.57 -29.29 1.75
CA TRP A 215 4.59 -30.22 0.61
C TRP A 215 3.28 -30.21 -0.19
N LYS A 216 2.11 -30.12 0.46
CA LYS A 216 0.81 -29.99 -0.24
C LYS A 216 0.73 -28.72 -1.07
N ARG A 217 1.31 -27.63 -0.55
CA ARG A 217 1.50 -26.35 -1.28
C ARG A 217 2.37 -26.46 -2.53
N ARG A 218 3.40 -27.33 -2.50
CA ARG A 218 4.31 -27.54 -3.63
C ARG A 218 3.65 -28.33 -4.76
N ILE A 219 2.88 -29.38 -4.42
CA ILE A 219 2.14 -30.19 -5.40
C ILE A 219 1.05 -29.35 -6.06
N ALA A 220 0.28 -28.60 -5.29
CA ALA A 220 -0.75 -27.71 -5.82
C ALA A 220 -0.17 -26.61 -6.73
N LYS A 221 1.04 -26.11 -6.43
CA LYS A 221 1.76 -25.16 -7.27
C LYS A 221 2.22 -25.73 -8.61
N LEU A 222 2.62 -27.01 -8.62
CA LEU A 222 3.12 -27.73 -9.79
C LEU A 222 2.01 -28.07 -10.79
N ILE A 223 0.80 -28.35 -10.29
CA ILE A 223 -0.32 -28.82 -11.11
C ILE A 223 -1.25 -27.67 -11.52
N TYR A 224 -1.45 -26.67 -10.67
CA TYR A 224 -2.52 -25.66 -10.82
C TYR A 224 -2.05 -24.20 -10.89
N GLY A 225 -0.74 -23.92 -10.81
CA GLY A 225 -0.19 -22.55 -10.86
C GLY A 225 0.02 -21.91 -9.49
N GLU A 226 0.11 -20.58 -9.41
CA GLU A 226 0.33 -19.90 -8.12
C GLU A 226 -0.91 -20.04 -7.20
N LEU A 227 -0.75 -20.71 -6.05
CA LEU A 227 -1.78 -20.67 -5.00
C LEU A 227 -2.05 -19.21 -4.60
N PRO A 228 -3.30 -18.83 -4.27
CA PRO A 228 -3.56 -17.59 -3.56
C PRO A 228 -2.71 -17.63 -2.29
N ASN A 229 -1.83 -16.64 -2.12
CA ASN A 229 -0.86 -16.59 -1.04
C ASN A 229 -1.55 -16.23 0.29
N GLY A 230 -2.50 -17.05 0.75
CA GLY A 230 -3.22 -16.83 2.00
C GLY A 230 -2.26 -16.80 3.18
N THR A 231 -2.10 -15.64 3.81
CA THR A 231 -1.34 -15.44 5.05
C THR A 231 -2.27 -15.35 6.26
N ILE A 232 -1.70 -15.51 7.46
CA ILE A 232 -2.45 -15.30 8.71
C ILE A 232 -2.90 -13.83 8.82
N HIS A 233 -2.17 -12.89 8.21
CA HIS A 233 -2.58 -11.49 8.15
C HIS A 233 -3.81 -11.28 7.27
N ASP A 234 -3.90 -11.97 6.12
CA ASP A 234 -5.09 -11.88 5.25
C ASP A 234 -6.32 -12.46 5.95
N ALA A 235 -6.15 -13.58 6.65
CA ALA A 235 -7.21 -14.15 7.49
C ALA A 235 -7.67 -13.17 8.57
N LEU A 236 -6.74 -12.59 9.34
CA LEU A 236 -7.03 -11.60 10.37
C LEU A 236 -7.77 -10.38 9.80
N LYS A 237 -7.34 -9.87 8.63
CA LYS A 237 -7.99 -8.73 7.97
C LYS A 237 -9.45 -9.04 7.65
N LYS A 238 -9.75 -10.23 7.13
CA LYS A 238 -11.14 -10.63 6.83
C LYS A 238 -11.98 -10.82 8.09
N PHE A 239 -11.42 -11.41 9.14
CA PHE A 239 -12.13 -11.56 10.42
C PHE A 239 -12.42 -10.22 11.11
N LEU A 240 -11.48 -9.27 11.06
CA LEU A 240 -11.69 -7.92 11.60
C LEU A 240 -12.75 -7.14 10.78
N LEU A 241 -12.76 -7.28 9.45
CA LEU A 241 -13.81 -6.70 8.61
C LEU A 241 -15.20 -7.28 8.95
N ALA A 242 -15.28 -8.56 9.29
CA ALA A 242 -16.53 -9.18 9.74
C ALA A 242 -17.04 -8.55 11.07
N GLU A 243 -16.13 -8.28 12.02
CA GLU A 243 -16.49 -7.56 13.26
C GLU A 243 -16.83 -6.08 13.02
N GLU A 244 -16.20 -5.42 12.04
CA GLU A 244 -16.51 -4.03 11.70
C GLU A 244 -17.93 -3.88 11.13
N ILE A 245 -18.35 -4.84 10.28
CA ILE A 245 -19.69 -4.85 9.68
C ILE A 245 -20.77 -5.12 10.73
N SER A 246 -20.57 -6.12 11.58
CA SER A 246 -21.51 -6.47 12.63
C SER A 246 -20.76 -6.90 13.88
N PRO A 247 -20.52 -5.98 14.83
CA PRO A 247 -19.79 -6.28 16.04
C PRO A 247 -20.46 -7.40 16.84
N ASN A 248 -19.66 -8.37 17.32
CA ASN A 248 -20.08 -9.47 18.18
C ASN A 248 -21.11 -10.45 17.55
N PHE A 249 -21.21 -10.48 16.21
CA PHE A 249 -22.18 -11.34 15.52
C PHE A 249 -21.93 -12.85 15.70
N TYR A 250 -20.68 -13.29 15.84
CA TYR A 250 -20.33 -14.72 15.90
C TYR A 250 -19.13 -15.00 16.82
N SER A 251 -19.33 -15.77 17.89
CA SER A 251 -18.28 -16.17 18.86
C SER A 251 -17.03 -16.73 18.21
N LYS A 252 -17.23 -17.58 17.19
CA LYS A 252 -16.15 -18.24 16.48
C LYS A 252 -15.29 -17.27 15.71
N ASN A 253 -15.84 -16.16 15.21
CA ASN A 253 -15.05 -15.13 14.55
C ASN A 253 -14.06 -14.48 15.52
N LEU A 254 -14.52 -14.09 16.72
CA LEU A 254 -13.64 -13.59 17.79
C LEU A 254 -12.57 -14.61 18.19
N LEU A 255 -12.93 -15.89 18.31
CA LEU A 255 -11.96 -16.96 18.59
C LEU A 255 -10.89 -17.06 17.49
N MET A 256 -11.29 -16.93 16.23
CA MET A 256 -10.36 -16.95 15.10
C MET A 256 -9.45 -15.72 15.09
N ILE A 257 -9.94 -14.54 15.50
CA ILE A 257 -9.13 -13.33 15.70
C ILE A 257 -8.08 -13.58 16.79
N VAL A 258 -8.47 -14.15 17.94
CA VAL A 258 -7.55 -14.52 19.02
C VAL A 258 -6.48 -15.50 18.52
N LYS A 259 -6.88 -16.56 17.79
CA LYS A 259 -5.96 -17.53 17.18
C LYS A 259 -4.98 -16.87 16.20
N CYS A 260 -5.45 -15.92 15.39
CA CYS A 260 -4.59 -15.15 14.51
C CYS A 260 -3.56 -14.32 15.29
N TYR A 261 -3.96 -13.60 16.34
CA TYR A 261 -3.03 -12.82 17.15
C TYR A 261 -2.03 -13.69 17.94
N ILE A 262 -2.44 -14.89 18.36
CA ILE A 262 -1.52 -15.89 18.94
C ILE A 262 -0.43 -16.26 17.93
N GLU A 263 -0.79 -16.60 16.69
CA GLU A 263 0.17 -16.96 15.64
C GLU A 263 1.02 -15.77 15.17
N LEU A 264 0.53 -14.54 15.35
CA LEU A 264 1.28 -13.31 15.12
C LEU A 264 2.14 -12.88 16.33
N ASN A 265 2.13 -13.64 17.44
CA ASN A 265 2.83 -13.33 18.69
C ASN A 265 2.43 -11.98 19.32
N SER A 266 1.20 -11.51 19.10
CA SER A 266 0.69 -10.28 19.73
C SER A 266 -0.12 -10.61 20.98
N ARG A 267 0.53 -10.65 22.15
CA ARG A 267 -0.13 -10.84 23.45
C ARG A 267 -1.21 -9.80 23.77
N PRO A 268 -0.98 -8.47 23.64
CA PRO A 268 -1.96 -7.49 24.08
C PRO A 268 -3.27 -7.58 23.29
N ALA A 269 -3.18 -7.65 21.96
CA ALA A 269 -4.36 -7.80 21.10
C ALA A 269 -5.05 -9.15 21.31
N ALA A 270 -4.30 -10.26 21.41
CA ALA A 270 -4.90 -11.57 21.69
C ALA A 270 -5.67 -11.58 23.02
N MET A 271 -5.13 -10.90 24.05
CA MET A 271 -5.77 -10.82 25.37
C MET A 271 -7.00 -9.91 25.37
N GLU A 272 -6.99 -8.82 24.60
CA GLU A 272 -8.13 -7.91 24.44
C GLU A 272 -9.34 -8.62 23.83
N PHE A 273 -9.14 -9.28 22.68
CA PHE A 273 -10.20 -10.06 22.02
C PHE A 273 -10.59 -11.31 22.82
N ALA A 274 -9.67 -11.89 23.59
CA ALA A 274 -9.99 -12.99 24.50
C ALA A 274 -10.92 -12.53 25.63
N LYS A 275 -10.68 -11.36 26.23
CA LYS A 275 -11.58 -10.79 27.25
C LYS A 275 -12.97 -10.51 26.67
N LEU A 276 -13.02 -9.90 25.48
CA LEU A 276 -14.29 -9.64 24.78
C LEU A 276 -15.10 -10.94 24.57
N LEU A 277 -14.43 -12.05 24.24
CA LEU A 277 -15.08 -13.35 24.07
C LEU A 277 -15.47 -14.02 25.40
N LEU A 278 -14.73 -13.79 26.50
CA LEU A 278 -15.08 -14.28 27.83
C LEU A 278 -16.30 -13.56 28.41
N ASP A 279 -16.47 -12.28 28.11
CA ASP A 279 -17.56 -11.44 28.60
C ASP A 279 -18.90 -11.70 27.88
N ARG A 280 -18.90 -12.55 26.83
CA ARG A 280 -20.08 -12.84 25.99
C ARG A 280 -21.01 -13.89 26.61
N GLU A 281 -22.32 -13.68 26.45
CA GLU A 281 -23.33 -14.67 26.80
C GLU A 281 -23.26 -15.92 25.90
N ARG A 282 -23.40 -17.10 26.52
CA ARG A 282 -23.29 -18.41 25.85
C ARG A 282 -24.69 -18.94 25.59
N ILE A 283 -25.22 -18.69 24.40
CA ILE A 283 -26.61 -19.00 24.04
C ILE A 283 -26.69 -20.37 23.36
N THR A 284 -25.80 -20.63 22.41
CA THR A 284 -25.78 -21.88 21.62
C THR A 284 -24.76 -22.87 22.14
N GLN A 285 -24.89 -24.16 21.78
CA GLN A 285 -23.87 -25.17 22.06
C GLN A 285 -22.51 -24.80 21.44
N GLU A 286 -22.50 -24.16 20.27
CA GLU A 286 -21.28 -23.70 19.61
C GLU A 286 -20.57 -22.59 20.41
N ASP A 287 -21.32 -21.71 21.08
CA ASP A 287 -20.74 -20.68 21.94
C ASP A 287 -20.03 -21.26 23.17
N GLU A 288 -20.59 -22.33 23.76
CA GLU A 288 -19.96 -23.05 24.88
C GLU A 288 -18.68 -23.78 24.43
N GLU A 289 -18.70 -24.42 23.25
CA GLU A 289 -17.51 -25.07 22.68
C GLU A 289 -16.39 -24.06 22.39
N VAL A 290 -16.74 -22.89 21.83
CA VAL A 290 -15.80 -21.79 21.59
C VAL A 290 -15.20 -21.27 22.90
N HIS A 291 -16.00 -21.11 23.94
CA HIS A 291 -15.53 -20.67 25.25
C HIS A 291 -14.55 -21.68 25.86
N GLN A 292 -14.87 -22.98 25.81
CA GLN A 292 -13.96 -24.04 26.26
C GLN A 292 -12.66 -24.09 25.46
N GLU A 293 -12.72 -23.83 24.15
CA GLU A 293 -11.52 -23.72 23.33
C GLU A 293 -10.66 -22.51 23.71
N LEU A 294 -11.28 -21.36 23.96
CA LEU A 294 -10.58 -20.17 24.43
C LEU A 294 -9.86 -20.41 25.76
N LEU A 295 -10.53 -21.03 26.73
CA LEU A 295 -9.94 -21.36 28.04
C LEU A 295 -8.67 -22.23 27.90
N LYS A 296 -8.65 -23.15 26.94
CA LYS A 296 -7.44 -23.95 26.63
C LYS A 296 -6.32 -23.12 26.01
N LEU A 297 -6.65 -22.02 25.34
CA LEU A 297 -5.68 -21.12 24.68
C LEU A 297 -5.13 -20.02 25.62
N ILE A 298 -5.83 -19.65 26.70
CA ILE A 298 -5.38 -18.61 27.65
C ILE A 298 -3.96 -18.87 28.16
N PRO A 299 -3.58 -20.09 28.62
CA PRO A 299 -2.20 -20.35 29.06
C PRO A 299 -1.17 -20.18 27.96
N ARG A 300 -1.55 -20.34 26.68
CA ARG A 300 -0.68 -20.08 25.52
C ARG A 300 -0.51 -18.59 25.30
N ILE A 301 -1.56 -17.78 25.46
CA ILE A 301 -1.53 -16.31 25.37
C ILE A 301 -0.66 -15.73 26.49
N GLU A 302 -0.78 -16.23 27.71
CA GLU A 302 0.00 -15.75 28.87
C GLU A 302 1.50 -16.04 28.75
N ARG A 303 1.87 -17.16 28.10
CA ARG A 303 3.26 -17.53 27.82
C ARG A 303 3.91 -16.71 26.71
N LEU A 304 3.16 -15.91 25.95
CA LEU A 304 3.73 -14.98 24.98
C LEU A 304 4.43 -13.85 25.74
N LEU A 305 5.71 -13.57 25.42
CA LEU A 305 6.48 -12.53 26.12
C LEU A 305 5.76 -11.17 26.02
N PRO A 306 5.60 -10.42 27.13
CA PRO A 306 5.12 -9.05 27.06
C PRO A 306 6.09 -8.19 26.26
N PHE A 307 5.58 -7.26 25.46
CA PHE A 307 6.38 -6.13 24.98
C PHE A 307 6.98 -5.41 26.20
N PRO A 308 8.28 -5.06 26.20
CA PRO A 308 8.84 -4.31 27.30
C PRO A 308 8.16 -2.93 27.35
N GLN A 309 7.49 -2.65 28.46
CA GLN A 309 7.21 -1.27 28.86
C GLN A 309 8.55 -0.56 29.05
N GLN A 310 8.63 0.69 28.60
CA GLN A 310 9.83 1.52 28.63
C GLN A 310 10.49 1.46 30.02
N GLY A 311 11.71 0.93 30.07
CA GLY A 311 12.46 0.77 31.31
C GLY A 311 13.81 0.12 31.07
N SER A 312 14.85 0.96 31.08
CA SER A 312 16.29 0.69 31.20
C SER A 312 16.80 -0.73 30.91
N PHE A 313 17.45 -0.93 29.76
CA PHE A 313 18.50 -1.95 29.63
C PHE A 313 19.80 -1.33 29.11
N THR A 314 20.81 -1.39 29.97
CA THR A 314 22.21 -1.17 29.65
C THR A 314 22.70 -2.27 28.71
N THR A 315 22.94 -1.96 27.44
CA THR A 315 24.12 -2.42 26.67
C THR A 315 24.21 -1.67 25.34
N ASN A 316 25.45 -1.33 24.97
CA ASN A 316 25.91 -0.64 23.76
C ASN A 316 25.68 0.88 23.73
N SER A 317 26.62 1.60 24.34
CA SER A 317 26.85 3.05 24.18
C SER A 317 26.90 3.50 22.71
N ALA A 318 27.28 2.62 21.79
CA ALA A 318 27.24 2.90 20.35
C ALA A 318 25.82 2.93 19.77
N LEU A 319 24.92 2.01 20.20
CA LEU A 319 23.51 1.97 19.76
C LEU A 319 22.70 3.09 20.42
N LEU A 320 23.01 3.40 21.68
CA LEU A 320 22.41 4.53 22.38
C LEU A 320 22.79 5.87 21.73
N ASN A 321 24.07 6.05 21.36
CA ASN A 321 24.51 7.27 20.65
C ASN A 321 23.92 7.36 19.23
N ILE A 322 23.76 6.24 18.53
CA ILE A 322 23.12 6.22 17.20
C ILE A 322 21.63 6.53 17.32
N GLN A 323 20.93 5.96 18.32
CA GLN A 323 19.52 6.26 18.59
C GLN A 323 19.29 7.69 19.07
N LEU A 324 20.20 8.24 19.89
CA LEU A 324 20.20 9.65 20.31
C LEU A 324 20.45 10.60 19.12
N LEU A 325 21.44 10.31 18.26
CA LEU A 325 21.71 11.12 17.07
C LEU A 325 20.60 11.01 16.00
N THR A 326 19.95 9.85 15.85
CA THR A 326 18.71 9.76 15.06
C THR A 326 17.59 10.54 15.71
N ARG A 327 17.44 10.52 17.03
CA ARG A 327 16.43 11.31 17.73
C ARG A 327 16.66 12.81 17.60
N GLU A 328 17.89 13.29 17.72
CA GLU A 328 18.21 14.72 17.54
C GLU A 328 17.95 15.18 16.08
N CYS A 329 18.28 14.34 15.08
CA CYS A 329 17.95 14.66 13.68
C CYS A 329 16.44 14.56 13.40
N ILE A 330 15.73 13.62 14.04
CA ILE A 330 14.28 13.40 13.86
C ILE A 330 13.47 14.46 14.64
N GLU A 331 13.90 14.88 15.83
CA GLU A 331 13.33 15.99 16.60
C GLU A 331 13.51 17.33 15.87
N LEU A 332 14.59 17.50 15.09
CA LEU A 332 14.74 18.63 14.16
C LEU A 332 13.77 18.55 12.96
N LEU A 333 13.29 17.36 12.60
CA LEU A 333 12.39 17.10 11.46
C LEU A 333 10.89 17.03 11.85
N ASP A 334 10.57 16.77 13.12
CA ASP A 334 9.19 16.63 13.63
C ASP A 334 8.41 17.97 13.68
N ASN A 335 9.09 19.12 13.50
CA ASN A 335 8.48 20.46 13.50
C ASN A 335 7.90 20.90 12.14
N ILE A 336 7.82 20.01 11.15
CA ILE A 336 7.66 20.39 9.73
C ILE A 336 6.29 19.98 9.16
N LEU A 337 5.21 20.47 9.75
CA LEU A 337 3.84 20.26 9.25
C LEU A 337 3.37 21.35 8.26
N TRP A 338 4.17 22.38 7.96
CA TRP A 338 3.82 23.44 7.00
C TRP A 338 3.85 22.98 5.54
N GLN A 339 4.45 21.82 5.28
CA GLN A 339 4.81 21.34 3.95
C GLN A 339 3.68 20.66 3.16
N GLN A 340 2.43 20.62 3.66
CA GLN A 340 1.31 19.94 2.99
C GLN A 340 0.33 20.86 2.27
N LEU A 341 0.45 22.19 2.41
CA LEU A 341 -0.44 23.15 1.76
C LEU A 341 0.16 23.63 0.43
N THR A 342 -0.47 23.24 -0.68
CA THR A 342 -0.13 23.75 -2.01
C THR A 342 -0.59 25.21 -2.17
N ARG A 343 0.11 25.99 -2.99
CA ARG A 343 -0.24 27.40 -3.27
C ARG A 343 -1.68 27.56 -3.79
N PRO A 344 -2.22 26.73 -4.71
CA PRO A 344 -3.62 26.77 -5.11
C PRO A 344 -4.60 26.45 -3.97
N SER A 345 -4.26 25.46 -3.12
CA SER A 345 -5.08 25.12 -1.95
C SER A 345 -5.17 26.29 -0.98
N LEU A 346 -4.05 26.98 -0.75
CA LEU A 346 -3.99 28.16 0.09
C LEU A 346 -4.82 29.32 -0.48
N ILE A 347 -4.67 29.62 -1.78
CA ILE A 347 -5.47 30.66 -2.47
C ILE A 347 -6.96 30.35 -2.32
N ARG A 348 -7.37 29.09 -2.51
CA ARG A 348 -8.75 28.65 -2.32
C ARG A 348 -9.21 28.84 -0.88
N LEU A 349 -8.41 28.43 0.11
CA LEU A 349 -8.73 28.61 1.53
C LEU A 349 -8.96 30.08 1.88
N ILE A 350 -8.07 30.96 1.41
CA ILE A 350 -8.18 32.41 1.65
C ILE A 350 -9.42 32.98 0.95
N ALA A 351 -9.67 32.62 -0.31
CA ALA A 351 -10.84 33.09 -1.07
C ALA A 351 -12.18 32.64 -0.47
N THR A 352 -12.20 31.45 0.16
CA THR A 352 -13.39 30.94 0.88
C THR A 352 -13.58 31.56 2.26
N ASP A 353 -12.55 32.14 2.86
CA ASP A 353 -12.63 32.69 4.21
C ASP A 353 -13.30 34.07 4.20
N THR A 354 -14.55 34.12 4.67
CA THR A 354 -15.36 35.34 4.74
C THR A 354 -14.79 36.39 5.69
N LEU A 355 -13.81 36.03 6.54
CA LEU A 355 -13.12 36.98 7.42
C LEU A 355 -12.02 37.76 6.71
N LEU A 356 -11.44 37.19 5.65
CA LEU A 356 -10.32 37.78 4.91
C LEU A 356 -10.80 38.48 3.63
N VAL A 357 -11.82 37.94 2.97
CA VAL A 357 -12.42 38.49 1.75
C VAL A 357 -13.94 38.65 1.94
N ASP A 358 -14.40 39.90 2.04
CA ASP A 358 -15.77 40.24 2.46
C ASP A 358 -16.79 40.20 1.30
N ASN A 359 -16.43 40.62 0.09
CA ASN A 359 -17.33 40.77 -1.07
C ASN A 359 -16.89 39.96 -2.30
N ASP A 360 -17.83 39.64 -3.20
CA ASP A 360 -17.54 38.97 -4.49
C ASP A 360 -16.67 39.83 -5.43
N ASP A 361 -16.83 41.15 -5.42
CA ASP A 361 -15.95 42.07 -6.16
C ASP A 361 -14.51 42.04 -5.61
N ASP A 362 -14.36 41.85 -4.30
CA ASP A 362 -13.05 41.74 -3.66
C ASP A 362 -12.38 40.39 -4.00
N ARG A 363 -13.15 39.34 -4.30
CA ARG A 363 -12.60 38.05 -4.77
C ARG A 363 -11.95 38.16 -6.14
N LEU A 364 -12.55 38.91 -7.06
CA LEU A 364 -11.96 39.15 -8.39
C LEU A 364 -10.66 39.96 -8.29
N VAL A 365 -10.65 41.00 -7.45
CA VAL A 365 -9.44 41.80 -7.18
C VAL A 365 -8.38 40.98 -6.45
N PHE A 366 -8.78 40.06 -5.58
CA PHE A 366 -7.88 39.12 -4.91
C PHE A 366 -7.17 38.18 -5.88
N HIS A 367 -7.86 37.65 -6.90
CA HIS A 367 -7.21 36.85 -7.93
C HIS A 367 -6.15 37.64 -8.72
N GLN A 368 -6.47 38.89 -9.09
CA GLN A 368 -5.50 39.78 -9.76
C GLN A 368 -4.30 40.11 -8.87
N LEU A 369 -4.53 40.24 -7.56
CA LEU A 369 -3.48 40.43 -6.58
C LEU A 369 -2.54 39.22 -6.50
N CYS A 370 -3.09 38.00 -6.46
CA CYS A 370 -2.31 36.76 -6.49
C CYS A 370 -1.41 36.71 -7.74
N GLU A 371 -1.98 36.93 -8.93
CA GLU A 371 -1.22 36.94 -10.19
C GLU A 371 -0.10 38.01 -10.20
N GLY A 372 -0.37 39.18 -9.62
CA GLY A 372 0.61 40.25 -9.48
C GLY A 372 1.76 39.89 -8.53
N PHE A 373 1.44 39.26 -7.39
CA PHE A 373 2.46 38.76 -6.46
C PHE A 373 3.32 37.68 -7.10
N ASP A 374 2.69 36.74 -7.80
CA ASP A 374 3.39 35.66 -8.48
C ASP A 374 4.37 36.22 -9.52
N SER A 375 3.93 37.19 -10.32
CA SER A 375 4.79 37.88 -11.29
C SER A 375 5.96 38.58 -10.63
N ALA A 376 5.73 39.25 -9.48
CA ALA A 376 6.79 39.92 -8.72
C ALA A 376 7.81 38.92 -8.14
N VAL A 377 7.35 37.77 -7.64
CA VAL A 377 8.21 36.72 -7.10
C VAL A 377 9.06 36.11 -8.21
N VAL A 378 8.49 35.78 -9.37
CA VAL A 378 9.27 35.25 -10.50
C VAL A 378 10.29 36.26 -11.00
N GLN A 379 9.95 37.55 -11.07
CA GLN A 379 10.91 38.60 -11.44
C GLN A 379 12.10 38.68 -10.47
N ARG A 380 11.90 38.39 -9.19
CA ARG A 380 12.98 38.31 -8.19
C ARG A 380 13.91 37.12 -8.41
N TYR A 381 13.36 35.96 -8.75
CA TYR A 381 14.13 34.72 -8.85
C TYR A 381 14.72 34.45 -10.24
N HIS A 382 14.17 35.05 -11.30
CA HIS A 382 14.67 34.88 -12.66
C HIS A 382 16.18 35.26 -12.83
N PRO A 383 16.68 36.39 -12.29
CA PRO A 383 18.12 36.69 -12.31
C PRO A 383 18.95 35.67 -11.53
N ILE A 384 18.44 35.19 -10.39
CA ILE A 384 19.11 34.20 -9.53
C ILE A 384 19.26 32.87 -10.29
N LEU A 385 18.22 32.42 -10.99
CA LEU A 385 18.28 31.21 -11.81
C LEU A 385 19.34 31.33 -12.92
N ASN A 386 19.42 32.47 -13.58
CA ASN A 386 20.43 32.70 -14.63
C ASN A 386 21.85 32.74 -14.05
N GLU A 387 22.03 33.34 -12.88
CA GLU A 387 23.30 33.31 -12.16
C GLU A 387 23.71 31.88 -11.79
N LEU A 388 22.80 31.07 -11.23
CA LEU A 388 23.05 29.66 -10.93
C LEU A 388 23.42 28.85 -12.17
N LYS A 389 22.71 29.07 -13.28
CA LYS A 389 23.02 28.42 -14.57
C LYS A 389 24.43 28.79 -15.04
N ASN A 390 24.81 30.06 -14.92
CA ASN A 390 26.15 30.51 -15.31
C ASN A 390 27.25 29.91 -14.42
N LEU A 391 27.03 29.85 -13.11
CA LEU A 391 27.96 29.22 -12.17
C LEU A 391 28.07 27.70 -12.37
N PHE A 392 26.97 27.03 -12.72
CA PHE A 392 26.93 25.58 -12.91
C PHE A 392 27.41 25.11 -14.29
N ASN A 393 27.24 25.91 -15.35
CA ASN A 393 27.67 25.57 -16.71
C ASN A 393 29.11 24.99 -16.78
N PRO A 394 30.15 25.60 -16.20
CA PRO A 394 31.52 25.06 -16.25
C PRO A 394 31.74 23.79 -15.42
N LEU A 395 30.82 23.46 -14.52
CA LEU A 395 30.85 22.29 -13.65
C LEU A 395 29.97 21.15 -14.20
N ASN A 396 29.13 21.45 -15.19
CA ASN A 396 28.07 20.58 -15.66
C ASN A 396 28.66 19.31 -16.32
N PRO A 397 28.35 18.12 -15.81
CA PRO A 397 28.84 16.88 -16.41
C PRO A 397 28.22 16.60 -17.79
N ASP A 398 27.05 17.17 -18.07
CA ASP A 398 26.33 17.01 -19.34
C ASP A 398 26.70 18.10 -20.35
N ASN A 399 27.75 18.89 -20.10
CA ASN A 399 28.16 19.92 -21.05
C ASN A 399 28.80 19.25 -22.28
N GLU A 400 28.11 19.33 -23.42
CA GLU A 400 28.60 18.83 -24.72
C GLU A 400 29.56 19.81 -25.40
N THR A 401 29.68 21.04 -24.88
CA THR A 401 30.62 22.04 -25.38
C THR A 401 31.97 21.94 -24.67
N ILE A 402 33.05 22.02 -25.43
CA ILE A 402 34.40 21.97 -24.89
C ILE A 402 34.72 23.33 -24.25
N ASP A 403 34.70 23.39 -22.93
CA ASP A 403 35.06 24.58 -22.14
C ASP A 403 36.58 24.82 -22.18
N HIS A 404 37.11 25.32 -23.30
CA HIS A 404 38.53 25.55 -23.50
C HIS A 404 39.13 26.77 -22.75
N TYR A 405 38.34 27.49 -21.93
CA TYR A 405 38.73 28.82 -21.43
C TYR A 405 38.78 29.02 -19.91
N ILE A 406 38.41 28.04 -19.09
CA ILE A 406 38.25 28.27 -17.64
C ILE A 406 39.36 27.55 -16.86
N SER A 407 40.09 28.32 -16.04
CA SER A 407 41.14 27.80 -15.15
C SER A 407 40.56 26.87 -14.09
N SER A 408 41.32 25.88 -13.64
CA SER A 408 40.92 25.00 -12.53
C SER A 408 40.59 25.78 -11.25
N ARG A 409 41.24 26.93 -11.02
CA ARG A 409 40.94 27.83 -9.90
C ARG A 409 39.54 28.44 -10.04
N ASP A 410 39.24 29.01 -11.20
CA ASP A 410 37.96 29.67 -11.46
C ASP A 410 36.80 28.66 -11.39
N ARG A 411 37.05 27.39 -11.75
CA ARG A 411 36.06 26.30 -11.56
C ARG A 411 35.77 26.06 -10.08
N LEU A 412 36.80 26.00 -9.23
CA LEU A 412 36.63 25.83 -7.79
C LEU A 412 35.91 27.02 -7.15
N ASP A 413 36.22 28.24 -7.61
CA ASP A 413 35.54 29.46 -7.16
C ASP A 413 34.05 29.42 -7.57
N ASN A 414 33.74 29.05 -8.82
CA ASN A 414 32.36 28.86 -9.28
C ASN A 414 31.63 27.77 -8.49
N GLU A 415 32.29 26.65 -8.19
CA GLU A 415 31.73 25.57 -7.35
C GLU A 415 31.39 26.07 -5.96
N TYR A 416 32.30 26.81 -5.32
CA TYR A 416 32.09 27.37 -3.99
C TYR A 416 30.88 28.31 -3.96
N TRP A 417 30.82 29.28 -4.88
CA TRP A 417 29.71 30.24 -4.96
C TRP A 417 28.38 29.57 -5.30
N LEU A 418 28.40 28.57 -6.20
CA LEU A 418 27.21 27.79 -6.54
C LEU A 418 26.67 27.05 -5.32
N LEU A 419 27.52 26.31 -4.60
CA LEU A 419 27.10 25.53 -3.43
C LEU A 419 26.59 26.43 -2.31
N GLN A 420 27.21 27.59 -2.09
CA GLN A 420 26.75 28.56 -1.09
C GLN A 420 25.38 29.14 -1.43
N LYS A 421 25.12 29.46 -2.72
CA LYS A 421 23.82 29.96 -3.17
C LYS A 421 22.75 28.88 -3.13
N ILE A 422 23.07 27.65 -3.53
CA ILE A 422 22.15 26.51 -3.42
C ILE A 422 21.79 26.27 -1.96
N ASP A 423 22.76 26.32 -1.05
CA ASP A 423 22.52 26.13 0.39
C ASP A 423 21.58 27.19 0.97
N ASP A 424 21.79 28.47 0.65
CA ASP A 424 20.88 29.56 1.05
C ASP A 424 19.47 29.34 0.46
N LEU A 425 19.34 29.03 -0.83
CA LEU A 425 18.03 28.79 -1.47
C LEU A 425 17.30 27.56 -0.90
N LEU A 426 18.04 26.50 -0.60
CA LEU A 426 17.50 25.29 0.01
C LEU A 426 17.05 25.54 1.44
N HIS A 427 17.81 26.31 2.22
CA HIS A 427 17.39 26.72 3.55
C HIS A 427 16.08 27.54 3.52
N ARG A 428 15.94 28.45 2.55
CA ARG A 428 14.70 29.23 2.36
C ARG A 428 13.52 28.40 1.88
N SER A 429 13.77 27.28 1.22
CA SER A 429 12.73 26.33 0.78
C SER A 429 12.50 25.19 1.77
N ASN A 430 12.88 25.38 3.04
CA ASN A 430 12.69 24.46 4.16
C ASN A 430 13.43 23.12 4.04
N PHE A 431 14.54 23.09 3.29
CA PHE A 431 15.45 21.94 3.31
C PHE A 431 16.48 22.08 4.43
N ILE A 432 16.87 20.93 4.97
CA ILE A 432 17.89 20.81 6.01
C ILE A 432 19.11 20.09 5.43
N GLU A 433 20.29 20.68 5.56
CA GLU A 433 21.55 20.02 5.21
C GLU A 433 21.88 18.94 6.25
N LEU A 434 22.17 17.72 5.79
CA LEU A 434 22.67 16.66 6.64
C LEU A 434 24.18 16.85 6.88
N PRO A 435 24.63 16.99 8.13
CA PRO A 435 26.03 17.24 8.41
C PRO A 435 26.90 16.05 7.99
N ARG A 436 28.02 16.35 7.31
CA ARG A 436 28.96 15.36 6.75
C ARG A 436 29.41 14.32 7.78
N ASN A 437 29.61 14.71 9.03
CA ASN A 437 30.07 13.83 10.10
C ASN A 437 29.06 12.70 10.38
N ILE A 438 27.76 13.02 10.39
CA ILE A 438 26.69 12.05 10.60
C ILE A 438 26.56 11.12 9.40
N LEU A 439 26.67 11.66 8.18
CA LEU A 439 26.67 10.87 6.96
C LEU A 439 27.83 9.86 6.92
N VAL A 440 29.03 10.30 7.29
CA VAL A 440 30.22 9.44 7.34
C VAL A 440 30.10 8.41 8.47
N GLU A 441 29.67 8.78 9.67
CA GLU A 441 29.57 7.81 10.76
C GLU A 441 28.48 6.74 10.51
N LYS A 442 27.29 7.15 10.06
CA LYS A 442 26.17 6.22 9.79
C LYS A 442 26.38 5.37 8.55
N PHE A 443 26.85 5.95 7.43
CA PHE A 443 26.94 5.23 6.15
C PHE A 443 28.32 4.63 5.84
N ILE A 444 29.42 5.18 6.39
CA ILE A 444 30.79 4.74 6.08
C ILE A 444 31.39 3.86 7.21
N VAL A 445 31.07 4.11 8.49
CA VAL A 445 31.80 3.51 9.62
C VAL A 445 31.02 2.42 10.37
N LYS A 446 29.73 2.61 10.70
CA LYS A 446 29.09 1.77 11.73
C LYS A 446 27.98 0.81 11.31
N GLU A 447 27.44 0.84 10.09
CA GLU A 447 26.31 -0.06 9.76
C GLU A 447 26.49 -0.86 8.47
N ASN A 448 26.95 -2.10 8.64
CA ASN A 448 26.58 -3.25 7.80
C ASN A 448 25.08 -3.61 7.98
N LEU A 449 24.17 -2.64 8.14
CA LEU A 449 22.73 -2.88 8.25
C LEU A 449 22.12 -2.96 6.86
N SER A 450 22.44 -4.03 6.16
CA SER A 450 21.82 -4.37 4.90
C SER A 450 20.54 -5.18 5.20
N LEU A 451 19.42 -4.50 5.44
CA LEU A 451 18.08 -5.10 5.30
C LEU A 451 17.72 -5.27 3.82
N SER A 452 18.37 -4.51 2.94
CA SER A 452 18.55 -4.81 1.52
C SER A 452 19.71 -5.81 1.35
N ASN A 453 19.64 -6.75 0.40
CA ASN A 453 20.60 -7.87 0.30
C ASN A 453 22.00 -7.48 -0.23
N VAL A 454 22.42 -6.21 -0.14
CA VAL A 454 23.66 -5.73 -0.76
C VAL A 454 24.42 -4.76 0.15
N ASN A 455 25.67 -5.11 0.44
CA ASN A 455 26.62 -4.25 1.13
C ASN A 455 27.37 -3.36 0.12
N ILE A 456 27.25 -2.05 0.28
CA ILE A 456 28.01 -1.06 -0.48
C ILE A 456 29.01 -0.43 0.47
N LYS A 457 30.31 -0.64 0.20
CA LYS A 457 31.35 0.07 0.92
C LYS A 457 31.61 1.41 0.22
N ILE A 458 31.36 2.50 0.93
CA ILE A 458 31.69 3.86 0.51
C ILE A 458 32.92 4.28 1.30
N ASN A 459 33.94 4.85 0.65
CA ASN A 459 35.01 5.52 1.37
C ASN A 459 34.78 7.03 1.25
N GLY A 460 34.70 7.72 2.39
CA GLY A 460 34.52 9.18 2.40
C GLY A 460 35.67 9.97 1.77
N HIS A 461 36.83 9.34 1.58
CA HIS A 461 38.02 9.91 0.94
C HIS A 461 37.94 9.95 -0.59
N ASP A 462 36.96 9.27 -1.20
CA ASP A 462 36.76 9.25 -2.65
C ASP A 462 36.01 10.50 -3.15
N TYR A 463 35.51 11.34 -2.22
CA TYR A 463 34.67 12.50 -2.49
C TYR A 463 35.29 13.79 -1.94
N ASP A 464 35.43 14.79 -2.80
CA ASP A 464 35.82 16.14 -2.41
C ASP A 464 34.60 16.94 -1.94
N VAL A 465 33.49 16.84 -2.69
CA VAL A 465 32.19 17.42 -2.34
C VAL A 465 31.18 16.29 -2.15
N LEU A 466 30.53 16.27 -0.98
CA LEU A 466 29.45 15.35 -0.63
C LEU A 466 28.47 16.07 0.29
N LYS A 467 27.38 16.58 -0.27
CA LYS A 467 26.33 17.28 0.47
C LYS A 467 24.98 16.63 0.20
N PHE A 468 24.18 16.50 1.25
CA PHE A 468 22.80 16.02 1.19
C PHE A 468 21.88 17.05 1.84
N TRP A 469 20.79 17.37 1.16
CA TRP A 469 19.70 18.16 1.73
C TRP A 469 18.43 17.33 1.71
N ILE A 470 17.64 17.45 2.77
CA ILE A 470 16.38 16.72 2.95
C ILE A 470 15.25 17.69 3.25
N LEU A 471 14.07 17.42 2.70
CA LEU A 471 12.89 18.24 2.96
C LEU A 471 12.13 17.78 4.21
N GLY A 472 12.01 16.47 4.40
CA GLY A 472 11.24 15.90 5.50
C GLY A 472 11.44 14.39 5.66
N HIS A 473 10.79 13.82 6.67
CA HIS A 473 10.88 12.40 7.02
C HIS A 473 9.49 11.81 7.25
N GLU A 474 9.29 10.55 6.86
CA GLU A 474 8.04 9.81 7.07
C GLU A 474 8.36 8.38 7.52
N GLN A 475 7.72 7.95 8.60
CA GLN A 475 7.81 6.56 9.07
C GLN A 475 6.67 5.74 8.47
N ILE A 476 7.01 4.76 7.64
CA ILE A 476 6.03 3.84 7.09
C ILE A 476 6.12 2.52 7.85
N PRO A 477 5.04 2.06 8.51
CA PRO A 477 5.01 0.72 9.08
C PRO A 477 5.06 -0.31 7.94
N ILE A 478 6.04 -1.22 7.99
CA ILE A 478 6.16 -2.27 6.97
C ILE A 478 5.01 -3.27 7.17
N GLU A 479 4.10 -3.37 6.19
CA GLU A 479 3.19 -4.50 6.09
C GLU A 479 3.92 -5.73 5.51
N GLN A 480 3.86 -6.83 6.27
CA GLN A 480 4.17 -8.22 5.90
C GLN A 480 5.65 -8.60 5.58
N LEU A 481 6.11 -9.68 6.22
CA LEU A 481 7.32 -10.42 5.84
C LEU A 481 7.01 -11.92 5.65
N SER A 482 7.60 -12.48 4.58
CA SER A 482 7.52 -13.87 4.13
C SER A 482 7.86 -14.92 5.22
N ARG A 483 7.06 -16.00 5.25
CA ARG A 483 7.11 -17.13 6.22
C ARG A 483 8.50 -17.71 6.50
N TRP A 484 9.42 -17.65 5.54
CA TRP A 484 10.75 -18.28 5.65
C TRP A 484 11.74 -17.50 6.52
N LYS A 485 11.54 -16.18 6.72
CA LYS A 485 12.36 -15.38 7.63
C LYS A 485 11.92 -15.51 9.11
N LYS A 486 10.71 -16.05 9.38
CA LYS A 486 10.20 -16.32 10.75
C LYS A 486 10.81 -17.56 11.41
N LEU A 487 11.26 -18.54 10.62
CA LEU A 487 11.74 -19.82 11.15
C LEU A 487 13.20 -19.81 11.65
N PHE A 488 13.99 -18.75 11.36
CA PHE A 488 15.44 -18.77 11.59
C PHE A 488 16.02 -17.65 12.48
N ARG A 489 15.23 -16.79 13.13
CA ARG A 489 15.76 -15.83 14.13
C ARG A 489 14.79 -15.56 15.29
N LYS A 490 15.34 -15.59 16.51
CA LYS A 490 14.69 -15.19 17.77
C LYS A 490 14.70 -13.65 17.87
N SER A 491 13.52 -13.08 18.10
CA SER A 491 13.24 -11.64 18.32
C SER A 491 13.34 -10.74 17.07
N TYR A 492 12.21 -10.14 16.67
CA TYR A 492 12.15 -8.98 15.78
C TYR A 492 11.21 -7.95 16.41
N SER A 493 11.68 -6.71 16.56
CA SER A 493 10.81 -5.54 16.70
C SER A 493 10.06 -5.32 15.38
N LEU A 494 8.83 -4.79 15.44
CA LEU A 494 8.14 -4.21 14.28
C LEU A 494 9.07 -3.15 13.70
N LYS A 495 9.71 -3.44 12.56
CA LYS A 495 10.59 -2.50 11.88
C LYS A 495 9.72 -1.53 11.09
N THR A 496 9.76 -0.27 11.46
CA THR A 496 9.34 0.86 10.63
C THR A 496 10.47 1.15 9.64
N ASN A 497 10.13 1.37 8.36
CA ASN A 497 11.12 1.91 7.42
C ASN A 497 10.99 3.43 7.43
N ASP A 498 12.10 4.09 7.73
CA ASP A 498 12.22 5.54 7.66
C ASP A 498 12.43 5.96 6.21
N TYR A 499 11.53 6.77 5.66
CA TYR A 499 11.64 7.36 4.33
C TYR A 499 11.98 8.84 4.42
N LEU A 500 12.94 9.27 3.61
CA LEU A 500 13.33 10.65 3.43
C LEU A 500 12.57 11.23 2.23
N LYS A 501 11.82 12.30 2.48
CA LYS A 501 11.12 13.07 1.45
C LYS A 501 12.11 14.04 0.81
N ARG A 502 12.12 14.04 -0.53
CA ARG A 502 12.92 14.92 -1.40
C ARG A 502 14.38 15.03 -0.93
N VAL A 503 15.21 14.11 -1.39
CA VAL A 503 16.66 14.11 -1.10
C VAL A 503 17.40 14.78 -2.25
N ILE A 504 18.11 15.86 -1.98
CA ILE A 504 18.99 16.53 -2.94
C ILE A 504 20.44 16.14 -2.63
N LEU A 505 21.18 15.79 -3.68
CA LEU A 505 22.53 15.28 -3.63
C LEU A 505 23.44 16.15 -4.52
N ALA A 506 24.51 16.70 -3.92
CA ALA A 506 25.62 17.30 -4.65
C ALA A 506 26.90 16.50 -4.41
N VAL A 507 27.50 15.99 -5.49
CA VAL A 507 28.66 15.09 -5.44
C VAL A 507 29.72 15.47 -6.44
N ARG A 508 30.96 15.57 -5.97
CA ARG A 508 32.17 15.61 -6.81
C ARG A 508 33.18 14.58 -6.33
N LEU A 509 33.64 13.77 -7.28
CA LEU A 509 34.64 12.72 -7.06
C LEU A 509 36.05 13.31 -7.05
N LYS A 510 36.92 12.73 -6.23
CA LYS A 510 38.31 13.15 -6.15
C LYS A 510 39.01 12.95 -7.49
N GLY A 511 39.64 14.01 -8.00
CA GLY A 511 40.30 14.02 -9.31
C GLY A 511 39.37 14.21 -10.51
N GLN A 512 38.07 14.45 -10.28
CA GLN A 512 37.14 14.92 -11.31
C GLN A 512 36.77 16.38 -11.07
N ASP A 513 36.63 17.13 -12.16
CA ASP A 513 36.27 18.56 -12.15
C ASP A 513 34.75 18.79 -12.27
N ARG A 514 33.96 17.72 -12.42
CA ARG A 514 32.52 17.78 -12.70
C ARG A 514 31.71 17.61 -11.42
N LEU A 515 30.70 18.48 -11.24
CA LEU A 515 29.78 18.44 -10.10
C LEU A 515 28.47 17.77 -10.52
N TYR A 516 28.12 16.67 -9.88
CA TYR A 516 26.86 15.98 -10.09
C TYR A 516 25.81 16.50 -9.13
N LEU A 517 24.68 16.96 -9.66
CA LEU A 517 23.53 17.39 -8.89
C LEU A 517 22.34 16.48 -9.20
N LYS A 518 21.70 15.91 -8.18
CA LYS A 518 20.52 15.04 -8.34
C LYS A 518 19.50 15.25 -7.23
N ALA A 519 18.22 15.18 -7.57
CA ALA A 519 17.13 15.11 -6.61
C ALA A 519 16.38 13.79 -6.70
N PHE A 520 16.01 13.23 -5.56
CA PHE A 520 15.29 11.98 -5.45
C PHE A 520 14.04 12.11 -4.58
N ARG A 521 12.96 11.41 -4.92
CA ARG A 521 11.73 11.32 -4.10
C ARG A 521 11.75 10.06 -3.24
N ASP A 522 11.22 10.18 -2.02
CA ASP A 522 10.86 9.05 -1.15
C ASP A 522 11.92 7.95 -1.07
N ILE A 523 13.12 8.32 -0.59
CA ILE A 523 14.24 7.41 -0.47
C ILE A 523 14.27 6.82 0.94
N PRO A 524 14.22 5.48 1.11
CA PRO A 524 14.39 4.89 2.43
C PRO A 524 15.81 5.18 2.93
N LEU A 525 15.95 5.48 4.22
CA LEU A 525 17.22 5.87 4.85
C LEU A 525 18.34 4.85 4.55
N GLU A 526 18.00 3.56 4.51
CA GLU A 526 18.91 2.46 4.20
C GLU A 526 19.51 2.51 2.80
N ASN A 527 18.80 3.09 1.82
CA ASN A 527 19.25 3.15 0.43
C ASN A 527 19.96 4.47 0.08
N LEU A 528 20.14 5.40 1.03
CA LEU A 528 20.89 6.64 0.80
C LEU A 528 22.31 6.40 0.24
N PRO A 529 23.08 5.38 0.71
CA PRO A 529 24.34 4.96 0.08
C PRO A 529 24.26 4.62 -1.41
N GLN A 530 23.13 4.07 -1.85
CA GLN A 530 22.93 3.62 -3.23
C GLN A 530 22.79 4.80 -4.21
N LEU A 531 22.55 6.01 -3.71
CA LEU A 531 22.47 7.23 -4.52
C LEU A 531 23.84 7.70 -5.01
N LEU A 532 24.93 7.25 -4.38
CA LEU A 532 26.27 7.69 -4.72
C LEU A 532 26.80 7.00 -5.99
N PRO A 533 27.54 7.72 -6.84
CA PRO A 533 28.02 7.19 -8.13
C PRO A 533 29.10 6.10 -7.98
N ILE A 534 29.86 6.10 -6.87
CA ILE A 534 30.88 5.08 -6.60
C ILE A 534 30.46 4.27 -5.37
N GLY A 535 30.10 3.02 -5.61
CA GLY A 535 29.84 2.04 -4.56
C GLY A 535 30.47 0.71 -4.95
N LYS A 536 31.52 0.28 -4.23
CA LYS A 536 32.07 -1.07 -4.46
C LYS A 536 31.16 -2.08 -3.77
N LEU A 537 30.50 -2.91 -4.57
CA LEU A 537 29.69 -4.04 -4.10
C LEU A 537 30.61 -5.02 -3.37
N GLN A 538 30.42 -5.18 -2.06
CA GLN A 538 31.14 -6.19 -1.30
C GLN A 538 30.26 -7.42 -1.09
N ILE A 539 30.79 -8.57 -1.49
CA ILE A 539 30.20 -9.87 -1.17
C ILE A 539 30.33 -10.07 0.34
N GLY A 540 29.23 -10.36 1.04
CA GLY A 540 29.26 -10.57 2.49
C GLY A 540 30.21 -11.70 2.89
N GLN A 541 30.87 -11.60 4.05
CA GLN A 541 31.86 -12.60 4.50
C GLN A 541 31.31 -14.02 4.57
N PHE A 542 30.03 -14.18 4.93
CA PHE A 542 29.36 -15.48 4.91
C PHE A 542 29.24 -16.04 3.49
N GLU A 543 28.86 -15.20 2.52
CA GLU A 543 28.80 -15.59 1.11
C GLU A 543 30.19 -15.92 0.56
N GLN A 544 31.22 -15.16 0.94
CA GLN A 544 32.60 -15.46 0.56
C GLN A 544 33.06 -16.82 1.11
N ARG A 545 32.77 -17.12 2.38
CA ARG A 545 33.07 -18.43 2.98
C ARG A 545 32.28 -19.56 2.33
N LEU A 546 31.03 -19.32 1.98
CA LEU A 546 30.20 -20.29 1.27
C LEU A 546 30.76 -20.58 -0.13
N ILE A 547 31.24 -19.56 -0.84
CA ILE A 547 31.93 -19.71 -2.14
C ILE A 547 33.23 -20.53 -1.98
N TRP A 548 34.03 -20.26 -0.94
CA TRP A 548 35.25 -21.05 -0.68
C TRP A 548 34.95 -22.50 -0.30
N PHE A 549 33.90 -22.72 0.51
CA PHE A 549 33.47 -24.05 0.91
C PHE A 549 32.98 -24.88 -0.28
N THR A 550 32.22 -24.28 -1.20
CA THR A 550 31.75 -24.97 -2.40
C THR A 550 32.90 -25.26 -3.37
N PHE A 551 33.87 -24.35 -3.51
CA PHE A 551 35.08 -24.59 -4.29
C PHE A 551 35.93 -25.74 -3.72
N PHE A 552 36.06 -25.80 -2.39
CA PHE A 552 36.77 -26.89 -1.70
C PHE A 552 36.09 -28.24 -1.91
N ILE A 553 34.76 -28.31 -1.80
CA ILE A 553 34.02 -29.56 -2.07
C ILE A 553 34.20 -29.98 -3.53
N ALA A 554 34.07 -29.05 -4.49
CA ALA A 554 34.21 -29.36 -5.91
C ALA A 554 35.61 -29.91 -6.25
N THR A 555 36.66 -29.25 -5.76
CA THR A 555 38.04 -29.70 -5.93
C THR A 555 38.28 -31.06 -5.27
N SER A 556 37.77 -31.28 -4.06
CA SER A 556 37.85 -32.58 -3.39
C SER A 556 37.15 -33.69 -4.18
N THR A 557 35.97 -33.45 -4.75
CA THR A 557 35.25 -34.46 -5.55
C THR A 557 35.94 -34.78 -6.87
N ALA A 558 36.53 -33.78 -7.53
CA ALA A 558 37.30 -34.00 -8.76
C ALA A 558 38.55 -34.84 -8.47
N VAL A 559 39.25 -34.54 -7.37
CA VAL A 559 40.43 -35.29 -6.93
C VAL A 559 40.08 -36.73 -6.57
N THR A 560 39.01 -36.96 -5.81
CA THR A 560 38.59 -38.34 -5.48
C THR A 560 38.24 -39.12 -6.74
N HIS A 561 37.51 -38.52 -7.68
CA HIS A 561 37.14 -39.19 -8.93
C HIS A 561 38.36 -39.52 -9.80
N LEU A 562 39.39 -38.67 -9.80
CA LEU A 562 40.66 -38.93 -10.48
C LEU A 562 41.42 -40.10 -9.83
N ILE A 563 41.53 -40.11 -8.51
CA ILE A 563 42.22 -41.19 -7.78
C ILE A 563 41.51 -42.52 -8.00
N THR A 564 40.18 -42.53 -7.99
CA THR A 564 39.39 -43.77 -8.08
C THR A 564 39.37 -44.35 -9.48
N THR A 565 39.39 -43.49 -10.51
CA THR A 565 39.54 -43.92 -11.91
C THR A 565 40.95 -44.46 -12.17
N MET A 566 42.00 -43.87 -11.59
CA MET A 566 43.35 -44.42 -11.69
C MET A 566 43.53 -45.73 -10.90
N ALA A 567 42.79 -45.91 -9.80
CA ALA A 567 42.87 -47.11 -8.96
C ALA A 567 41.96 -48.27 -9.42
N ASN A 568 41.21 -48.13 -10.53
CA ASN A 568 40.30 -49.16 -11.07
C ASN A 568 39.30 -49.76 -10.07
N PHE A 569 38.93 -49.02 -9.02
CA PHE A 569 37.94 -49.46 -8.03
C PHE A 569 36.52 -49.16 -8.51
N GLN A 570 35.66 -50.19 -8.49
CA GLN A 570 34.22 -50.07 -8.80
C GLN A 570 33.48 -49.46 -7.61
N ILE A 571 33.27 -48.16 -7.64
CA ILE A 571 32.60 -47.46 -6.55
C ILE A 571 31.08 -47.62 -6.71
N PRO A 572 30.32 -47.96 -5.65
CA PRO A 572 28.87 -48.05 -5.70
C PRO A 572 28.25 -46.72 -6.14
N GLY A 573 27.24 -46.78 -7.02
CA GLY A 573 26.61 -45.62 -7.68
C GLY A 573 26.05 -44.54 -6.74
N LEU A 574 25.94 -44.82 -5.44
CA LEU A 574 25.63 -43.85 -4.38
C LEU A 574 26.64 -42.69 -4.30
N ILE A 575 27.92 -42.93 -4.56
CA ILE A 575 28.96 -41.88 -4.51
C ILE A 575 28.94 -41.01 -5.79
N ILE A 576 28.58 -41.60 -6.93
CA ILE A 576 28.37 -40.90 -8.20
C ILE A 576 27.07 -40.07 -8.15
N GLY A 577 26.00 -40.62 -7.56
CA GLY A 577 24.75 -39.92 -7.32
C GLY A 577 24.90 -38.77 -6.32
N GLY A 578 25.67 -38.97 -5.24
CA GLY A 578 25.98 -37.93 -4.25
C GLY A 578 26.83 -36.78 -4.80
N SER A 579 27.81 -37.09 -5.65
CA SER A 579 28.62 -36.05 -6.33
C SER A 579 27.83 -35.26 -7.38
N SER A 580 26.89 -35.89 -8.09
CA SER A 580 25.99 -35.19 -9.02
C SER A 580 24.99 -34.28 -8.30
N LEU A 581 24.39 -34.74 -7.19
CA LEU A 581 23.46 -33.94 -6.39
C LEU A 581 24.17 -32.73 -5.76
N THR A 582 25.41 -32.90 -5.28
CA THR A 582 26.22 -31.79 -4.74
C THR A 582 26.60 -30.79 -5.83
N LEU A 583 27.03 -31.24 -7.02
CA LEU A 583 27.29 -30.35 -8.16
C LEU A 583 26.04 -29.55 -8.56
N PHE A 584 24.86 -30.20 -8.57
CA PHE A 584 23.58 -29.54 -8.85
C PHE A 584 23.21 -28.50 -7.80
N LEU A 585 23.32 -28.81 -6.51
CA LEU A 585 23.08 -27.87 -5.41
C LEU A 585 24.08 -26.70 -5.45
N ILE A 586 25.33 -26.95 -5.86
CA ILE A 586 26.37 -25.94 -6.06
C ILE A 586 26.00 -25.02 -7.23
N LEU A 587 25.67 -25.55 -8.40
CA LEU A 587 25.23 -24.75 -9.56
C LEU A 587 23.95 -23.96 -9.25
N TRP A 588 23.02 -24.54 -8.50
CA TRP A 588 21.80 -23.87 -8.07
C TRP A 588 22.07 -22.72 -7.09
N SER A 589 22.99 -22.90 -6.13
CA SER A 589 23.40 -21.85 -5.18
C SER A 589 24.22 -20.72 -5.82
N LEU A 590 25.08 -21.05 -6.79
CA LEU A 590 25.81 -20.05 -7.59
C LEU A 590 24.84 -19.24 -8.45
N ARG A 591 23.91 -19.91 -9.14
CA ARG A 591 22.87 -19.25 -9.93
C ARG A 591 21.97 -18.38 -9.05
N SER A 592 21.59 -18.84 -7.86
CA SER A 592 20.72 -18.07 -6.96
C SER A 592 21.43 -16.85 -6.36
N SER A 593 22.70 -16.99 -5.98
CA SER A 593 23.53 -15.89 -5.46
C SER A 593 23.88 -14.86 -6.54
N TYR A 594 24.08 -15.31 -7.78
CA TYR A 594 24.27 -14.42 -8.91
C TYR A 594 22.97 -13.69 -9.28
N LYS A 595 21.85 -14.41 -9.30
CA LYS A 595 20.51 -13.83 -9.57
C LYS A 595 20.10 -12.82 -8.49
N SER A 596 20.39 -13.07 -7.20
CA SER A 596 20.07 -12.12 -6.13
C SER A 596 20.86 -10.81 -6.27
N LYS A 597 22.13 -10.89 -6.70
CA LYS A 597 22.98 -9.71 -6.97
C LYS A 597 22.52 -8.92 -8.19
N ILE A 598 22.19 -9.60 -9.30
CA ILE A 598 21.61 -8.94 -10.48
C ILE A 598 20.30 -8.28 -10.12
N ASN A 599 19.41 -8.97 -9.40
CA ASN A 599 18.13 -8.39 -8.99
C ASN A 599 18.32 -7.17 -8.10
N SER A 600 19.33 -7.18 -7.23
CA SER A 600 19.62 -6.01 -6.39
C SER A 600 20.22 -4.85 -7.18
N LEU A 601 21.10 -5.11 -8.15
CA LEU A 601 21.64 -4.09 -9.04
C LEU A 601 20.53 -3.50 -9.94
N SER A 602 19.64 -4.37 -10.42
CA SER A 602 18.44 -3.98 -11.16
C SER A 602 17.51 -3.12 -10.29
N ASN A 603 17.28 -3.51 -9.02
CA ASN A 603 16.50 -2.72 -8.08
C ASN A 603 17.15 -1.37 -7.78
N MET A 604 18.48 -1.31 -7.61
CA MET A 604 19.22 -0.05 -7.46
C MET A 604 19.04 0.85 -8.68
N ASN A 605 19.23 0.31 -9.89
CA ASN A 605 19.03 1.08 -11.12
C ASN A 605 17.58 1.55 -11.27
N ARG A 606 16.59 0.71 -10.92
CA ARG A 606 15.17 1.08 -10.90
C ARG A 606 14.90 2.19 -9.88
N LEU A 607 15.45 2.10 -8.68
CA LEU A 607 15.34 3.17 -7.67
C LEU A 607 15.94 4.47 -8.20
N LEU A 608 17.16 4.44 -8.72
CA LEU A 608 17.82 5.61 -9.29
C LEU A 608 17.06 6.20 -10.49
N PHE A 609 16.35 5.38 -11.27
CA PHE A 609 15.56 5.85 -12.41
C PHE A 609 14.21 6.42 -11.98
N TYR A 610 13.39 5.63 -11.28
CA TYR A 610 12.01 6.01 -10.94
C TYR A 610 11.91 7.03 -9.80
N LYS A 611 12.91 7.07 -8.91
CA LYS A 611 12.91 8.02 -7.81
C LYS A 611 13.64 9.32 -8.16
N ASN A 612 14.42 9.38 -9.23
CA ASN A 612 15.06 10.63 -9.67
C ASN A 612 14.00 11.61 -10.17
N ILE A 613 14.00 12.81 -9.59
CA ILE A 613 13.06 13.89 -9.93
C ILE A 613 13.70 14.81 -10.96
N ALA A 614 14.95 15.20 -10.71
CA ALA A 614 15.66 16.18 -11.52
C ALA A 614 17.17 15.96 -11.43
N SER A 615 17.88 16.28 -12.50
CA SER A 615 19.34 16.15 -12.57
C SER A 615 19.97 17.46 -13.07
N ASN A 616 21.17 17.78 -12.57
CA ASN A 616 22.01 18.86 -13.09
C ASN A 616 21.24 20.18 -13.31
N LYS A 617 21.11 20.64 -14.56
CA LYS A 617 20.41 21.90 -14.89
C LYS A 617 18.92 21.89 -14.52
N GLN A 618 18.24 20.74 -14.63
CA GLN A 618 16.83 20.65 -14.24
C GLN A 618 16.64 20.84 -12.73
N LEU A 619 17.61 20.40 -11.93
CA LEU A 619 17.55 20.60 -10.49
C LEU A 619 17.55 22.08 -10.11
N LEU A 620 18.36 22.89 -10.78
CA LEU A 620 18.47 24.33 -10.48
C LEU A 620 17.13 25.04 -10.71
N ALA A 621 16.42 24.70 -11.79
CA ALA A 621 15.07 25.20 -12.04
C ALA A 621 14.11 24.75 -10.94
N MET A 622 14.10 23.45 -10.61
CA MET A 622 13.23 22.89 -9.58
C MET A 622 13.43 23.52 -8.19
N ILE A 623 14.67 23.83 -7.79
CA ILE A 623 14.97 24.50 -6.51
C ILE A 623 14.41 25.93 -6.52
N ILE A 624 14.55 26.64 -7.64
CA ILE A 624 14.03 27.99 -7.79
C ILE A 624 12.51 27.98 -7.79
N ASP A 625 11.87 27.11 -8.58
CA ASP A 625 10.41 26.99 -8.63
C ASP A 625 9.83 26.72 -7.23
N ARG A 626 10.50 25.87 -6.45
CA ARG A 626 10.09 25.61 -5.06
C ARG A 626 10.30 26.81 -4.15
N ALA A 627 11.41 27.53 -4.27
CA ALA A 627 11.65 28.75 -3.50
C ALA A 627 10.68 29.89 -3.86
N GLU A 628 10.28 29.97 -5.14
CA GLU A 628 9.23 30.85 -5.63
C GLU A 628 7.90 30.52 -4.95
N ASP A 629 7.50 29.24 -4.92
CA ASP A 629 6.23 28.82 -4.30
C ASP A 629 6.20 29.03 -2.79
N GLU A 630 7.28 28.74 -2.07
CA GLU A 630 7.37 29.01 -0.64
C GLU A 630 7.24 30.51 -0.35
N LEU A 631 8.02 31.36 -1.04
CA LEU A 631 7.94 32.81 -0.84
C LEU A 631 6.56 33.37 -1.19
N SER A 632 5.94 32.92 -2.30
CA SER A 632 4.60 33.34 -2.70
C SER A 632 3.56 33.03 -1.63
N LYS A 633 3.62 31.84 -0.99
CA LYS A 633 2.75 31.48 0.12
C LYS A 633 2.96 32.39 1.33
N GLU A 634 4.20 32.64 1.72
CA GLU A 634 4.52 33.50 2.87
C GLU A 634 4.03 34.95 2.65
N VAL A 635 4.30 35.50 1.47
CA VAL A 635 3.93 36.88 1.09
C VAL A 635 2.41 37.05 1.07
N LEU A 636 1.70 36.10 0.47
CA LEU A 636 0.24 36.14 0.38
C LEU A 636 -0.40 36.12 1.77
N ILE A 637 -0.01 35.18 2.62
CA ILE A 637 -0.57 35.05 3.98
C ILE A 637 -0.21 36.27 4.84
N ALA A 638 1.06 36.69 4.80
CA ALA A 638 1.53 37.84 5.56
C ALA A 638 0.76 39.11 5.19
N TYR A 639 0.55 39.35 3.89
CA TYR A 639 -0.23 40.48 3.41
C TYR A 639 -1.69 40.41 3.87
N MET A 640 -2.35 39.26 3.69
CA MET A 640 -3.78 39.10 3.98
C MET A 640 -4.10 39.26 5.47
N ILE A 641 -3.30 38.65 6.35
CA ILE A 641 -3.52 38.73 7.80
C ILE A 641 -3.18 40.13 8.32
N THR A 642 -2.13 40.78 7.80
CA THR A 642 -1.82 42.17 8.16
C THR A 642 -2.97 43.10 7.78
N LEU A 643 -3.51 42.98 6.56
CA LEU A 643 -4.64 43.78 6.10
C LEU A 643 -5.90 43.55 6.94
N TRP A 644 -6.17 42.29 7.29
CA TRP A 644 -7.31 41.93 8.13
C TRP A 644 -7.22 42.54 9.53
N ARG A 645 -6.06 42.45 10.19
CA ARG A 645 -5.84 43.06 11.51
C ARG A 645 -5.88 44.59 11.46
N GLN A 646 -5.40 45.18 10.37
CA GLN A 646 -5.49 46.62 10.13
C GLN A 646 -6.96 47.10 10.02
N LYS A 647 -7.85 46.34 9.34
CA LYS A 647 -9.30 46.63 9.32
C LYS A 647 -9.91 46.63 10.73
N GLN A 648 -9.37 45.83 11.64
CA GLN A 648 -9.81 45.75 13.04
C GLN A 648 -9.15 46.79 13.96
N ASN A 649 -8.31 47.69 13.41
CA ASN A 649 -7.48 48.63 14.16
C ASN A 649 -6.55 47.98 15.20
N VAL A 650 -6.10 46.74 14.94
CA VAL A 650 -5.15 46.02 15.81
C VAL A 650 -3.73 46.27 15.31
N GLU A 651 -2.81 46.59 16.23
CA GLU A 651 -1.40 46.81 15.91
C GLU A 651 -0.70 45.48 15.65
N VAL A 652 0.00 45.37 14.52
CA VAL A 652 0.71 44.15 14.11
C VAL A 652 2.21 44.44 14.03
N THR A 653 2.98 43.71 14.82
CA THR A 653 4.44 43.55 14.71
C THR A 653 4.79 42.25 13.99
N THR A 654 6.05 42.05 13.62
CA THR A 654 6.51 40.79 12.98
C THR A 654 6.22 39.55 13.82
N LYS A 655 6.52 39.59 15.13
CA LYS A 655 6.27 38.45 16.03
C LYS A 655 4.79 38.17 16.24
N THR A 656 3.97 39.22 16.33
CA THR A 656 2.52 39.02 16.44
C THR A 656 1.96 38.48 15.13
N LEU A 657 2.48 38.91 13.98
CA LEU A 657 2.07 38.39 12.68
C LEU A 657 2.36 36.89 12.59
N GLU A 658 3.54 36.44 13.02
CA GLU A 658 3.91 35.01 13.02
C GLU A 658 2.94 34.17 13.86
N LEU A 659 2.68 34.57 15.11
CA LEU A 659 1.76 33.86 16.00
C LEU A 659 0.32 33.82 15.45
N GLU A 660 -0.14 34.91 14.84
CA GLU A 660 -1.46 35.00 14.24
C GLU A 660 -1.59 34.06 13.04
N ILE A 661 -0.57 34.01 12.17
CA ILE A 661 -0.49 33.09 11.04
C ILE A 661 -0.51 31.64 11.50
N GLU A 662 0.34 31.29 12.47
CA GLU A 662 0.39 29.94 13.04
C GLU A 662 -0.95 29.53 13.64
N SER A 663 -1.61 30.44 14.36
CA SER A 663 -2.93 30.20 14.96
C SER A 663 -4.03 30.01 13.90
N TRP A 664 -4.02 30.83 12.83
CA TRP A 664 -4.99 30.75 11.75
C TRP A 664 -4.84 29.42 10.98
N ILE A 665 -3.61 29.03 10.65
CA ILE A 665 -3.37 27.77 9.95
C ILE A 665 -3.76 26.58 10.84
N ARG A 666 -3.42 26.62 12.14
CA ARG A 666 -3.83 25.57 13.09
C ARG A 666 -5.35 25.45 13.17
N MET A 667 -6.07 26.56 13.17
CA MET A 667 -7.54 26.55 13.20
C MET A 667 -8.14 25.94 11.93
N LYS A 668 -7.57 26.22 10.76
CA LYS A 668 -8.10 25.74 9.47
C LYS A 668 -7.67 24.32 9.09
N THR A 669 -6.47 23.90 9.48
CA THR A 669 -5.85 22.64 9.01
C THR A 669 -5.47 21.67 10.12
N ASN A 670 -5.64 22.06 11.39
CA ASN A 670 -5.26 21.28 12.58
C ASN A 670 -3.75 20.92 12.63
N ALA A 671 -2.92 21.63 11.85
CA ALA A 671 -1.47 21.45 11.80
C ALA A 671 -0.75 22.45 12.73
N ASN A 672 0.26 22.00 13.45
CA ASN A 672 1.15 22.87 14.24
C ASN A 672 2.36 23.25 13.38
N ILE A 673 2.55 24.54 13.15
CA ILE A 673 3.53 25.06 12.19
C ILE A 673 4.38 26.12 12.88
N SER A 674 5.65 26.20 12.50
CA SER A 674 6.49 27.38 12.76
C SER A 674 6.58 28.23 11.49
N PHE A 675 6.14 29.48 11.57
CA PHE A 675 6.20 30.43 10.46
C PHE A 675 7.24 31.51 10.75
N LYS A 676 8.07 31.85 9.75
CA LYS A 676 9.06 32.93 9.84
C LYS A 676 8.73 34.02 8.82
N GLY A 677 8.28 35.17 9.29
CA GLY A 677 7.74 36.22 8.42
C GLY A 677 8.77 37.17 7.80
N ASP A 678 10.04 37.08 8.19
CA ASP A 678 11.06 38.09 7.86
C ASP A 678 11.22 38.32 6.35
N GLN A 679 11.28 37.25 5.56
CA GLN A 679 11.48 37.34 4.11
C GLN A 679 10.27 37.93 3.39
N ALA A 680 9.06 37.54 3.80
CA ALA A 680 7.82 38.08 3.27
C ALA A 680 7.68 39.58 3.57
N VAL A 681 7.99 39.99 4.81
CA VAL A 681 7.95 41.40 5.22
C VAL A 681 8.97 42.24 4.46
N GLU A 682 10.22 41.76 4.33
CA GLU A 682 11.25 42.44 3.55
C GLU A 682 10.84 42.56 2.07
N PHE A 683 10.22 41.52 1.51
CA PHE A 683 9.76 41.53 0.13
C PHE A 683 8.60 42.50 -0.10
N LEU A 684 7.59 42.50 0.78
CA LEU A 684 6.47 43.46 0.73
C LEU A 684 6.95 44.90 0.86
N ARG A 685 8.00 45.15 1.66
CA ARG A 685 8.66 46.45 1.78
C ARG A 685 9.37 46.86 0.49
N LYS A 686 10.09 45.95 -0.15
CA LYS A 686 10.75 46.18 -1.45
C LYS A 686 9.75 46.50 -2.58
N LEU A 687 8.56 45.91 -2.53
CA LEU A 687 7.48 46.19 -3.49
C LEU A 687 6.75 47.51 -3.22
N GLY A 688 7.03 48.19 -2.09
CA GLY A 688 6.32 49.41 -1.69
C GLY A 688 4.88 49.17 -1.23
N ILE A 689 4.52 47.92 -0.92
CA ILE A 689 3.20 47.52 -0.42
C ILE A 689 3.13 47.70 1.10
N LEU A 690 4.24 47.43 1.80
CA LEU A 690 4.41 47.79 3.19
C LEU A 690 4.83 49.26 3.28
N LEU A 691 4.09 50.06 4.07
CA LEU A 691 4.43 51.46 4.31
C LEU A 691 5.72 51.57 5.14
N PRO A 692 6.52 52.65 4.95
CA PRO A 692 7.71 52.91 5.75
C PRO A 692 7.36 53.00 7.24
N GLU A 693 8.30 52.58 8.09
CA GLU A 693 8.10 52.57 9.55
C GLU A 693 7.86 53.99 10.08
N ASP A 694 6.79 54.16 10.86
CA ASP A 694 6.51 55.44 11.51
C ASP A 694 7.60 55.73 12.56
N PRO A 695 8.26 56.90 12.53
CA PRO A 695 9.33 57.24 13.47
C PRO A 695 8.87 57.31 14.93
N LEU A 696 7.55 57.33 15.17
CA LEU A 696 6.93 57.35 16.50
C LEU A 696 6.60 55.94 17.06
N GLN A 697 6.55 54.91 16.20
CA GLN A 697 6.19 53.53 16.58
C GLN A 697 7.02 52.50 15.77
N PRO A 698 8.27 52.20 16.18
CA PRO A 698 9.13 51.29 15.44
C PRO A 698 8.57 49.87 15.42
N GLY A 699 8.60 49.21 14.26
CA GLY A 699 8.23 47.80 14.10
C GLY A 699 6.74 47.52 13.83
N ARG A 700 5.89 48.54 13.64
CA ARG A 700 4.49 48.37 13.21
C ARG A 700 4.42 48.11 11.71
N LEU A 701 3.69 47.06 11.33
CA LEU A 701 3.45 46.68 9.94
C LEU A 701 2.12 47.27 9.48
N HIS A 702 2.17 48.05 8.40
CA HIS A 702 0.98 48.61 7.75
C HIS A 702 1.07 48.37 6.25
N VAL A 703 0.01 47.83 5.65
CA VAL A 703 -0.03 47.49 4.22
C VAL A 703 -1.06 48.36 3.49
N ILE A 704 -0.81 48.60 2.21
CA ILE A 704 -1.78 49.28 1.35
C ILE A 704 -3.00 48.39 1.05
N PRO A 705 -4.20 48.96 0.82
CA PRO A 705 -5.40 48.20 0.48
C PRO A 705 -5.34 47.50 -0.89
N PHE A 706 -6.17 46.45 -1.07
CA PHE A 706 -6.25 45.60 -2.28
C PHE A 706 -6.16 46.34 -3.62
N LYS A 707 -7.05 47.32 -3.82
CA LYS A 707 -7.15 48.04 -5.11
C LYS A 707 -5.89 48.86 -5.42
N GLN A 708 -5.19 49.34 -4.40
CA GLN A 708 -3.94 50.08 -4.55
C GLN A 708 -2.77 49.11 -4.78
N ALA A 709 -2.73 47.98 -4.07
CA ALA A 709 -1.72 46.95 -4.24
C ALA A 709 -1.66 46.40 -5.68
N VAL A 710 -2.82 46.07 -6.26
CA VAL A 710 -2.91 45.59 -7.66
C VAL A 710 -2.39 46.62 -8.66
N GLY A 711 -2.52 47.92 -8.37
CA GLY A 711 -2.00 49.00 -9.22
C GLY A 711 -0.48 49.14 -9.21
N ILE A 712 0.19 48.70 -8.13
CA ILE A 712 1.65 48.76 -7.96
C ILE A 712 2.34 47.49 -8.48
N LEU A 713 1.66 46.35 -8.37
CA LEU A 713 2.20 45.07 -8.79
C LEU A 713 2.43 44.99 -10.31
N PRO A 714 3.49 44.30 -10.76
CA PRO A 714 3.79 44.16 -12.17
C PRO A 714 2.67 43.38 -12.88
N LYS A 715 2.26 43.86 -14.06
CA LYS A 715 1.28 43.17 -14.91
C LYS A 715 1.93 42.01 -15.67
N VAL A 716 1.22 40.90 -15.76
CA VAL A 716 1.68 39.60 -16.29
C VAL A 716 2.12 39.70 -17.75
N SER A 717 3.28 39.13 -18.10
CA SER A 717 3.60 38.71 -19.47
C SER A 717 3.09 37.28 -19.70
N ARG A 718 2.50 37.02 -20.88
CA ARG A 718 1.80 35.76 -21.23
C ARG A 718 2.58 34.46 -20.96
N GLU A 719 3.91 34.49 -20.97
CA GLU A 719 4.79 33.33 -20.72
C GLU A 719 4.73 32.82 -19.26
N LEU A 720 4.34 33.66 -18.30
CA LEU A 720 4.24 33.30 -16.88
C LEU A 720 2.93 32.57 -16.53
N SER A 721 1.92 32.67 -17.40
CA SER A 721 0.59 32.09 -17.19
C SER A 721 0.57 30.57 -17.40
N GLU A 722 1.46 30.01 -18.21
CA GLU A 722 1.49 28.55 -18.49
C GLU A 722 1.98 27.74 -17.29
N LYS A 723 2.81 28.32 -16.40
CA LYS A 723 3.22 27.68 -15.13
C LYS A 723 2.05 27.45 -14.16
N ASN A 724 1.00 28.29 -14.20
CA ASN A 724 -0.17 28.17 -13.35
C ASN A 724 -1.18 27.09 -13.83
N GLU A 725 -1.00 26.54 -15.04
CA GLU A 725 -1.84 25.47 -15.60
C GLU A 725 -1.30 24.06 -15.31
N GLU A 726 -0.18 23.93 -14.57
CA GLU A 726 0.26 22.63 -14.07
C GLU A 726 -0.81 22.07 -13.10
N TRP A 727 -1.39 20.94 -13.50
CA TRP A 727 -2.33 20.17 -12.70
C TRP A 727 -1.69 19.84 -11.35
N ASP A 728 -2.49 19.84 -10.27
CA ASP A 728 -2.09 19.41 -8.92
C ASP A 728 -1.33 18.06 -8.97
N LEU A 729 -0.02 18.09 -9.19
CA LEU A 729 0.87 16.98 -8.90
C LEU A 729 0.96 16.98 -7.39
N ILE A 730 -0.01 16.33 -6.77
CA ILE A 730 -0.19 16.29 -5.32
C ILE A 730 1.16 15.96 -4.69
N GLU A 731 1.81 16.96 -4.09
CA GLU A 731 3.07 16.81 -3.38
C GLU A 731 2.82 15.85 -2.21
N GLY A 732 3.05 14.55 -2.43
CA GLY A 732 3.04 13.53 -1.38
C GLY A 732 1.91 12.50 -1.36
N TYR A 733 0.95 12.48 -2.29
CA TYR A 733 -0.12 11.45 -2.31
C TYR A 733 -0.13 10.50 -3.52
N ASP A 734 0.97 10.47 -4.26
CA ASP A 734 1.18 9.49 -5.33
C ASP A 734 1.53 8.08 -4.84
N LYS A 735 1.32 7.76 -3.55
CA LYS A 735 1.47 6.37 -3.07
C LYS A 735 0.52 5.42 -3.80
N LYS A 736 -0.68 5.85 -4.19
CA LYS A 736 -1.64 4.97 -4.88
C LYS A 736 -1.42 4.85 -6.40
N TYR A 737 -0.80 5.83 -7.05
CA TYR A 737 -0.61 5.82 -8.51
C TYR A 737 0.81 5.43 -8.95
N PHE A 738 1.82 5.63 -8.09
CA PHE A 738 3.22 5.24 -8.35
C PHE A 738 3.73 4.10 -7.45
N GLU A 739 2.89 3.51 -6.61
CA GLU A 739 2.99 2.06 -6.39
C GLU A 739 2.72 1.43 -7.75
N VAL A 740 3.78 1.32 -8.55
CA VAL A 740 3.88 0.37 -9.64
C VAL A 740 3.29 -0.91 -9.08
N ASP A 741 2.07 -1.26 -9.52
CA ASP A 741 1.46 -2.52 -9.14
C ASP A 741 2.46 -3.57 -9.60
N TRP A 742 3.16 -4.11 -8.61
CA TRP A 742 4.30 -4.97 -8.85
C TRP A 742 3.86 -6.20 -9.61
N LYS A 743 2.56 -6.54 -9.58
CA LYS A 743 1.93 -7.55 -10.43
C LYS A 743 1.92 -7.14 -11.90
N THR A 744 1.61 -5.89 -12.21
CA THR A 744 1.64 -5.35 -13.58
C THR A 744 3.06 -5.35 -14.13
N VAL A 745 4.05 -4.93 -13.35
CA VAL A 745 5.46 -4.98 -13.79
C VAL A 745 6.03 -6.39 -13.80
N LEU A 746 5.58 -7.32 -12.94
CA LEU A 746 5.92 -8.74 -13.09
C LEU A 746 5.24 -9.37 -14.30
N SER A 747 4.05 -8.90 -14.69
CA SER A 747 3.37 -9.34 -15.90
C SER A 747 4.05 -8.83 -17.17
N GLU A 748 4.52 -7.58 -17.16
CA GLU A 748 5.32 -7.00 -18.25
C GLU A 748 6.70 -7.66 -18.35
N ASN A 749 7.37 -7.96 -17.21
CA ASN A 749 8.62 -8.73 -17.24
C ASN A 749 8.39 -10.17 -17.74
N LYS A 750 7.26 -10.81 -17.40
CA LYS A 750 6.88 -12.12 -17.97
C LYS A 750 6.57 -12.03 -19.46
N LEU A 751 6.05 -10.90 -19.95
CA LEU A 751 5.83 -10.64 -21.37
C LEU A 751 7.15 -10.40 -22.12
N LEU A 752 8.04 -9.58 -21.57
CA LEU A 752 9.36 -9.30 -22.15
C LEU A 752 10.27 -10.54 -22.16
N GLU A 753 10.25 -11.36 -21.10
CA GLU A 753 10.93 -12.67 -21.06
C GLU A 753 10.34 -13.66 -22.08
N LYS A 754 9.03 -13.57 -22.36
CA LYS A 754 8.35 -14.41 -23.36
C LYS A 754 8.66 -13.98 -24.80
N ASP A 755 8.95 -12.70 -25.01
CA ASP A 755 9.35 -12.13 -26.30
C ASP A 755 10.87 -12.18 -26.56
N GLY A 756 11.64 -12.82 -25.66
CA GLY A 756 13.06 -13.13 -25.87
C GLY A 756 14.02 -11.97 -25.63
N TRP A 757 13.57 -10.91 -24.95
CA TRP A 757 14.45 -9.84 -24.50
C TRP A 757 14.97 -10.18 -23.10
N HIS A 758 16.29 -10.37 -22.98
CA HIS A 758 17.00 -10.67 -21.75
C HIS A 758 17.67 -9.44 -21.14
#